data_AF-A0AB39HGD7-F1
#
_entry.id   AF-A0AB39HGD7-F1
#
_cell.length_a   1.000
_cell.length_b   1.000
_cell.length_c   1.000
_cell.angle_alpha   90.00
_cell.angle_beta   90.00
_cell.angle_gamma   90.00
#
_symmetry.space_group_name_H-M   'P 1'
#
loop_
_entity.id
_entity.type
_entity.pdbx_description
1 polymer ?
#
loop_
_entity_poly.entity_id
_entity_poly.type
_entity_poly.pdbx_seq_one_letter_code
_entity_poly.pdbx_strand_id
1 'polypeptide(L)'
;MSYHLNNFLRSQISNNDPSYLYLLHLIKSKKGKKLTKSVFTELGDIEKLKRRAIKYVNRYRKYVDPETEIVRDGTSAVLTELKSIQVKNFRGFSSLNENDEGTLIPFTKGVNVFFAPNGGGKTSLCEVIEYSLTRDVKEASRRNTSLKNYIKNGGPHKIQCKLASDGDVPVSSYWNSCFIDRNRLQEFSLLGSKDTNVKQSDVLAILFELEEIDEIINGMVKPTSFKASEFIRTLGESNQITAVDNLIRKKELRRNEILHIRNTELKIAEVLGLTQFDSVNVESRKSYYTKLKAHLVTSTQQFESSSEELQFHKLKNYIDSIYRLNNTLEEKRNKLSVDASKVNYQKLYNAIKNLDDISALEICPACETPIDNVHKHPRDVVRDELPKLDHLHRLTSACNTIQEQIQLRVDTSASYVQTCLNEHKDSLSVQLKTILEEISDCDKRSVSEYVVSLSKIVPYLKEVEILNNSLKEKNNRVSSQASRLISLNSKIELIEEKLRLCTVHETEITASKRVLTGLNSEIVNILSDIHAYKAQISKDYIFNEFANNLEASYKKIYNELNSYKQEVEAENISGIELSTLSYYNQINKHDAPSDLVSEIKFKQANGTYRIILKMQDDKEDDAFCVLSEGHLRALGLALLLSVAKKNCHPIIIFDDVVNAIDTEHRSNIIDMFSEDSYLKDTQRIITTHDRMFWEKISNKNKKATDADTFSSHVLKSTNRGIVIQNFGVSYSQKIKDAFEVYDIRQALVYSRIWFETMVNEYCVNNEIQVTTRFTSRQLKKDNWLEISLEATYAKVAESLGENVTTFNFLKNDLINWGAQNQEHHAFDEYNYNFSHSTTSVEVQSIYEKLWVLEAQFKPTETVEKLNREKSELEKTKRRLVQILSNENFVEKARHEVVQARRDNLSKVDSGLDLLNKILEQV
;
A
#
# COMPACT_ATOMS: atom_id res chain seq x y z
N MET A 1 15.65 -22.28 5.08
CA MET A 1 14.94 -21.71 6.25
C MET A 1 15.55 -22.45 7.40
N SER A 2 16.09 -21.75 8.39
CA SER A 2 16.87 -22.36 9.47
C SER A 2 16.08 -23.46 10.17
N TYR A 3 16.82 -24.39 10.77
CA TYR A 3 16.26 -25.46 11.58
C TYR A 3 15.35 -24.92 12.68
N HIS A 4 15.86 -23.94 13.43
CA HIS A 4 15.16 -23.35 14.57
C HIS A 4 13.87 -22.63 14.15
N LEU A 5 13.88 -21.86 13.06
CA LEU A 5 12.66 -21.22 12.56
C LEU A 5 11.64 -22.26 12.05
N ASN A 6 12.10 -23.33 11.39
CA ASN A 6 11.21 -24.43 11.00
C ASN A 6 10.53 -25.04 12.23
N ASN A 7 11.30 -25.45 13.25
CA ASN A 7 10.75 -26.05 14.47
C ASN A 7 9.76 -25.13 15.17
N PHE A 8 10.11 -23.86 15.32
CA PHE A 8 9.20 -22.85 15.86
C PHE A 8 7.89 -22.84 15.06
N LEU A 9 7.94 -22.65 13.73
CA LEU A 9 6.74 -22.59 12.88
C LEU A 9 5.91 -23.88 12.92
N ARG A 10 6.54 -25.06 13.06
CA ARG A 10 5.84 -26.34 13.21
C ARG A 10 5.07 -26.42 14.53
N SER A 11 5.72 -26.07 15.65
CA SER A 11 5.09 -26.11 16.98
C SER A 11 3.84 -25.23 17.07
N GLN A 12 3.79 -24.15 16.29
CA GLN A 12 2.74 -23.14 16.35
C GLN A 12 1.59 -23.34 15.34
N ILE A 13 1.68 -24.33 14.45
CA ILE A 13 0.73 -24.45 13.32
C ILE A 13 -0.64 -25.02 13.71
N SER A 14 -0.74 -25.64 14.88
CA SER A 14 -1.98 -26.14 15.46
C SER A 14 -2.93 -25.01 15.90
N ASN A 15 -2.44 -23.77 16.00
CA ASN A 15 -3.26 -22.62 16.34
C ASN A 15 -4.33 -22.35 15.27
N ASN A 16 -5.56 -22.06 15.72
CA ASN A 16 -6.72 -21.81 14.86
C ASN A 16 -7.05 -20.33 14.69
N ASP A 17 -6.37 -19.42 15.39
CA ASP A 17 -6.57 -17.97 15.25
C ASP A 17 -6.10 -17.49 13.87
N PRO A 18 -6.99 -16.98 13.01
CA PRO A 18 -6.63 -16.48 11.67
C PRO A 18 -5.62 -15.34 11.67
N SER A 19 -5.64 -14.47 12.70
CA SER A 19 -4.70 -13.36 12.84
C SER A 19 -3.30 -13.85 13.17
N TYR A 20 -3.20 -14.84 14.05
CA TYR A 20 -1.96 -15.52 14.42
C TYR A 20 -1.36 -16.24 13.21
N LEU A 21 -2.19 -17.01 12.51
CA LEU A 21 -1.83 -17.72 11.29
C LEU A 21 -1.36 -16.80 10.15
N TYR A 22 -1.96 -15.61 10.02
CA TYR A 22 -1.52 -14.59 9.08
C TYR A 22 -0.10 -14.09 9.40
N LEU A 23 0.20 -13.84 10.68
CA LEU A 23 1.52 -13.41 11.11
C LEU A 23 2.59 -14.51 10.88
N LEU A 24 2.28 -15.78 11.15
CA LEU A 24 3.18 -16.90 10.82
C LEU A 24 3.48 -16.96 9.31
N HIS A 25 2.47 -16.71 8.47
CA HIS A 25 2.67 -16.64 7.02
C HIS A 25 3.62 -15.49 6.63
N LEU A 26 3.49 -14.32 7.25
CA LEU A 26 4.38 -13.19 7.00
C LEU A 26 5.82 -13.50 7.42
N ILE A 27 6.01 -14.12 8.59
CA ILE A 27 7.33 -14.56 9.07
C ILE A 27 7.99 -15.50 8.04
N LYS A 28 7.24 -16.47 7.52
CA LYS A 28 7.76 -17.41 6.51
C LYS A 28 8.07 -16.74 5.16
N SER A 29 7.28 -15.76 4.74
CA SER A 29 7.32 -15.21 3.37
C SER A 29 8.22 -14.00 3.21
N LYS A 30 8.46 -13.22 4.27
CA LYS A 30 9.19 -11.94 4.23
C LYS A 30 10.37 -11.96 5.20
N LYS A 31 11.41 -12.72 4.83
CA LYS A 31 12.72 -12.68 5.50
C LYS A 31 13.27 -11.24 5.54
N GLY A 32 13.57 -10.72 6.73
CA GLY A 32 14.39 -9.52 6.94
C GLY A 32 13.76 -8.14 6.63
N LYS A 33 12.46 -8.00 6.34
CA LYS A 33 11.82 -6.68 6.13
C LYS A 33 10.86 -6.36 7.28
N LYS A 34 10.95 -5.14 7.84
CA LYS A 34 10.07 -4.57 8.90
C LYS A 34 8.67 -5.16 8.85
N LEU A 35 8.44 -6.22 9.64
CA LEU A 35 7.25 -7.07 9.57
C LEU A 35 5.99 -6.20 9.78
N THR A 36 6.10 -5.28 10.74
CA THR A 36 5.10 -4.27 11.11
C THR A 36 4.67 -3.38 9.92
N LYS A 37 5.61 -2.91 9.10
CA LYS A 37 5.28 -2.08 7.94
C LYS A 37 4.49 -2.87 6.90
N SER A 38 4.84 -4.14 6.69
CA SER A 38 4.12 -5.02 5.77
C SER A 38 2.70 -5.30 6.25
N VAL A 39 2.53 -5.55 7.55
CA VAL A 39 1.22 -5.76 8.17
C VAL A 39 0.33 -4.54 7.94
N PHE A 40 0.81 -3.33 8.23
CA PHE A 40 0.03 -2.09 8.05
C PHE A 40 -0.27 -1.77 6.58
N THR A 41 0.62 -2.09 5.63
CA THR A 41 0.33 -1.89 4.20
C THR A 41 -0.75 -2.83 3.66
N GLU A 42 -0.85 -4.04 4.20
CA GLU A 42 -1.80 -5.05 3.69
C GLU A 42 -3.14 -5.04 4.43
N LEU A 43 -3.20 -4.44 5.63
CA LEU A 43 -4.37 -4.34 6.49
C LEU A 43 -5.61 -3.74 5.79
N GLY A 44 -5.46 -3.03 4.66
CA GLY A 44 -6.58 -2.45 3.91
C GLY A 44 -7.60 -3.46 3.34
N ASP A 45 -7.22 -4.71 3.05
CA ASP A 45 -8.06 -5.73 2.40
C ASP A 45 -8.05 -7.08 3.18
N ILE A 46 -8.86 -7.14 4.24
CA ILE A 46 -8.89 -8.27 5.17
C ILE A 46 -9.37 -9.57 4.53
N GLU A 47 -10.31 -9.53 3.59
CA GLU A 47 -10.79 -10.78 2.97
C GLU A 47 -9.69 -11.45 2.15
N LYS A 48 -8.92 -10.67 1.39
CA LYS A 48 -7.77 -11.17 0.65
C LYS A 48 -6.70 -11.69 1.60
N LEU A 49 -6.50 -11.03 2.74
CA LEU A 49 -5.56 -11.47 3.78
C LEU A 49 -5.98 -12.81 4.42
N LYS A 50 -7.22 -12.92 4.92
CA LYS A 50 -7.76 -14.16 5.51
C LYS A 50 -7.64 -15.32 4.52
N ARG A 51 -8.05 -15.13 3.27
CA ARG A 51 -7.94 -16.17 2.22
C ARG A 51 -6.49 -16.58 1.95
N ARG A 52 -5.57 -15.62 1.88
CA ARG A 52 -4.13 -15.91 1.70
C ARG A 52 -3.56 -16.67 2.88
N ALA A 53 -3.80 -16.19 4.11
CA ALA A 53 -3.35 -16.82 5.34
C ALA A 53 -3.82 -18.29 5.41
N ILE A 54 -5.13 -18.53 5.24
CA ILE A 54 -5.70 -19.88 5.25
C ILE A 54 -5.08 -20.76 4.15
N LYS A 55 -4.93 -20.25 2.92
CA LYS A 55 -4.33 -21.00 1.82
C LYS A 55 -2.89 -21.40 2.12
N TYR A 56 -2.10 -20.51 2.70
CA TYR A 56 -0.70 -20.77 3.05
C TYR A 56 -0.58 -21.73 4.23
N VAL A 57 -1.41 -21.61 5.24
CA VAL A 57 -1.45 -22.52 6.38
C VAL A 57 -1.86 -23.91 5.95
N ASN A 58 -2.91 -24.05 5.14
CA ASN A 58 -3.32 -25.33 4.59
C ASN A 58 -2.23 -25.94 3.70
N ARG A 59 -1.50 -25.11 2.96
CA ARG A 59 -0.34 -25.57 2.19
C ARG A 59 0.77 -26.05 3.12
N TYR A 60 1.08 -25.33 4.19
CA TYR A 60 2.12 -25.70 5.14
C TYR A 60 1.75 -26.98 5.90
N ARG A 61 0.51 -27.10 6.41
CA ARG A 61 -0.04 -28.30 7.06
C ARG A 61 0.01 -29.54 6.17
N LYS A 62 -0.06 -29.39 4.83
CA LYS A 62 0.10 -30.50 3.88
C LYS A 62 1.55 -30.99 3.72
N TYR A 63 2.54 -30.15 4.01
CA TYR A 63 3.96 -30.45 3.82
C TYR A 63 4.71 -30.69 5.13
N VAL A 64 4.02 -30.54 6.26
CA VAL A 64 4.57 -30.69 7.60
C VAL A 64 3.62 -31.60 8.35
N ASP A 65 4.11 -32.79 8.69
CA ASP A 65 3.44 -33.67 9.62
C ASP A 65 3.64 -33.09 11.04
N PRO A 66 2.57 -32.63 11.71
CA PRO A 66 2.65 -31.99 13.02
C PRO A 66 3.00 -32.98 14.15
N GLU A 67 2.90 -34.30 13.92
CA GLU A 67 3.26 -35.33 14.91
C GLU A 67 4.69 -35.85 14.74
N THR A 68 5.35 -35.57 13.61
CA THR A 68 6.80 -35.77 13.51
C THR A 68 7.55 -34.66 14.25
N GLU A 69 7.77 -34.88 15.55
CA GLU A 69 8.86 -34.20 16.24
C GLU A 69 10.15 -34.44 15.43
N ILE A 70 10.89 -33.37 15.13
CA ILE A 70 12.34 -33.55 14.95
C ILE A 70 12.85 -33.78 16.35
N VAL A 71 12.71 -35.01 16.82
CA VAL A 71 13.05 -35.38 18.18
C VAL A 71 14.51 -35.00 18.38
N ARG A 72 14.78 -34.20 19.42
CA ARG A 72 16.16 -33.99 19.91
C ARG A 72 16.77 -35.29 20.44
N ASP A 73 15.99 -36.35 20.55
CA ASP A 73 16.47 -37.65 20.97
C ASP A 73 17.37 -38.27 19.91
N GLY A 74 18.67 -38.08 20.12
CA GLY A 74 19.70 -39.00 19.65
C GLY A 74 19.56 -40.43 20.20
N THR A 75 18.45 -40.79 20.84
CA THR A 75 18.24 -42.13 21.43
C THR A 75 17.73 -43.16 20.42
N SER A 76 17.07 -42.76 19.32
CA SER A 76 16.59 -43.71 18.28
C SER A 76 17.42 -43.73 16.99
N ALA A 77 18.32 -42.76 16.78
CA ALA A 77 19.12 -42.64 15.56
C ALA A 77 20.60 -42.43 15.91
N VAL A 78 21.31 -43.54 16.12
CA VAL A 78 22.73 -43.52 16.49
C VAL A 78 23.55 -43.23 15.23
N LEU A 79 23.95 -41.98 15.04
CA LEU A 79 25.06 -41.67 14.14
C LEU A 79 26.30 -42.40 14.66
N THR A 80 27.08 -43.00 13.77
CA THR A 80 28.39 -43.58 14.07
C THR A 80 29.42 -42.95 13.14
N GLU A 81 30.68 -43.35 13.23
CA GLU A 81 31.75 -42.85 12.37
C GLU A 81 31.42 -43.05 10.88
N LEU A 82 31.81 -42.09 10.04
CA LEU A 82 31.71 -42.21 8.59
C LEU A 82 32.76 -43.21 8.10
N LYS A 83 32.38 -44.06 7.15
CA LYS A 83 33.28 -45.00 6.46
C LYS A 83 33.70 -44.46 5.10
N SER A 84 32.74 -43.94 4.34
CA SER A 84 33.02 -43.30 3.05
C SER A 84 31.89 -42.41 2.58
N ILE A 85 32.21 -41.50 1.66
CA ILE A 85 31.22 -40.72 0.91
C ILE A 85 31.54 -40.74 -0.58
N GLN A 86 30.56 -41.10 -1.40
CA GLN A 86 30.60 -41.09 -2.86
C GLN A 86 29.81 -39.89 -3.35
N VAL A 87 30.40 -39.03 -4.19
CA VAL A 87 29.82 -37.74 -4.57
C VAL A 87 29.91 -37.49 -6.07
N LYS A 88 28.76 -37.26 -6.71
CA LYS A 88 28.65 -36.90 -8.13
C LYS A 88 27.89 -35.58 -8.31
N ASN A 89 28.39 -34.68 -9.15
CA ASN A 89 27.73 -33.44 -9.60
C ASN A 89 27.21 -32.50 -8.48
N PHE A 90 27.86 -32.53 -7.32
CA PHE A 90 27.60 -31.60 -6.21
C PHE A 90 28.71 -30.55 -6.16
N ARG A 91 28.41 -29.29 -5.84
CA ARG A 91 29.37 -28.18 -5.71
C ARG A 91 30.81 -28.59 -5.39
N GLY A 92 31.75 -28.28 -6.30
CA GLY A 92 33.16 -28.68 -6.22
C GLY A 92 33.47 -30.07 -6.81
N PHE A 93 32.51 -30.99 -6.77
CA PHE A 93 32.60 -32.33 -7.37
C PHE A 93 31.84 -32.37 -8.71
N SER A 94 32.39 -33.05 -9.70
CA SER A 94 31.75 -33.23 -11.01
C SER A 94 31.86 -34.68 -11.46
N SER A 95 31.20 -35.00 -12.57
CA SER A 95 31.36 -36.26 -13.26
C SER A 95 32.08 -36.08 -14.58
N LEU A 96 32.86 -37.08 -14.96
CA LEU A 96 33.59 -37.15 -16.22
C LEU A 96 32.66 -37.54 -17.39
N ASN A 97 31.69 -38.42 -17.13
CA ASN A 97 30.68 -38.87 -18.10
C ASN A 97 29.44 -39.42 -17.38
N GLU A 98 28.46 -39.92 -18.14
CA GLU A 98 27.20 -40.44 -17.58
C GLU A 98 27.40 -41.68 -16.69
N ASN A 99 28.40 -42.51 -16.98
CA ASN A 99 28.72 -43.76 -16.27
C ASN A 99 29.59 -43.55 -15.02
N ASP A 100 30.21 -42.38 -14.86
CA ASP A 100 31.04 -42.03 -13.71
C ASP A 100 30.20 -41.91 -12.43
N GLU A 101 30.50 -42.66 -11.38
CA GLU A 101 29.81 -42.58 -10.09
C GLU A 101 30.26 -41.39 -9.23
N GLY A 102 31.25 -40.63 -9.68
CA GLY A 102 31.83 -39.46 -9.02
C GLY A 102 33.03 -39.80 -8.13
N THR A 103 33.35 -38.92 -7.18
CA THR A 103 34.50 -39.06 -6.29
C THR A 103 34.16 -39.88 -5.04
N LEU A 104 34.91 -40.95 -4.77
CA LEU A 104 34.86 -41.71 -3.52
C LEU A 104 35.87 -41.16 -2.51
N ILE A 105 35.42 -40.95 -1.28
CA ILE A 105 36.27 -40.45 -0.19
C ILE A 105 36.15 -41.43 0.98
N PRO A 106 37.19 -42.21 1.30
CA PRO A 106 37.22 -43.07 2.48
C PRO A 106 37.58 -42.27 3.74
N PHE A 107 37.06 -42.70 4.89
CA PHE A 107 37.39 -42.16 6.21
C PHE A 107 37.84 -43.26 7.18
N THR A 108 38.74 -42.90 8.09
CA THR A 108 39.19 -43.69 9.25
C THR A 108 38.39 -43.31 10.48
N LYS A 109 38.34 -44.17 11.50
CA LYS A 109 37.52 -43.94 12.70
C LYS A 109 38.06 -42.83 13.62
N GLY A 110 39.34 -42.52 13.52
CA GLY A 110 39.98 -41.48 14.32
C GLY A 110 40.08 -40.15 13.57
N VAL A 111 41.29 -39.78 13.16
CA VAL A 111 41.61 -38.46 12.61
C VAL A 111 41.77 -38.53 11.10
N ASN A 112 40.99 -37.71 10.39
CA ASN A 112 41.03 -37.55 8.94
C ASN A 112 41.41 -36.11 8.63
N VAL A 113 42.65 -35.87 8.20
CA VAL A 113 43.13 -34.53 7.86
C VAL A 113 43.17 -34.31 6.35
N PHE A 114 42.58 -33.21 5.88
CA PHE A 114 42.50 -32.82 4.48
C PHE A 114 43.19 -31.46 4.28
N PHE A 115 44.36 -31.48 3.64
CA PHE A 115 45.12 -30.28 3.31
C PHE A 115 44.78 -29.78 1.90
N ALA A 116 44.53 -28.48 1.75
CA ALA A 116 44.38 -27.88 0.42
C ALA A 116 44.68 -26.37 0.43
N PRO A 117 45.23 -25.80 -0.67
CA PRO A 117 45.28 -24.35 -0.84
C PRO A 117 43.86 -23.75 -0.96
N ASN A 118 43.77 -22.42 -0.96
CA ASN A 118 42.50 -21.73 -1.16
C ASN A 118 41.89 -22.08 -2.52
N GLY A 119 40.58 -22.38 -2.53
CA GLY A 119 39.89 -22.89 -3.72
C GLY A 119 40.13 -24.38 -4.02
N GLY A 120 40.87 -25.11 -3.19
CA GLY A 120 41.17 -26.54 -3.39
C GLY A 120 40.03 -27.53 -3.11
N GLY A 121 38.86 -27.06 -2.64
CA GLY A 121 37.68 -27.90 -2.39
C GLY A 121 37.38 -28.27 -0.93
N LYS A 122 38.09 -27.69 0.05
CA LYS A 122 37.90 -27.93 1.49
C LYS A 122 36.46 -27.73 1.95
N THR A 123 35.93 -26.52 1.74
CA THR A 123 34.55 -26.18 2.12
C THR A 123 33.56 -27.05 1.36
N SER A 124 33.79 -27.37 0.08
CA SER A 124 32.91 -28.25 -0.69
C SER A 124 32.83 -29.68 -0.12
N LEU A 125 33.93 -30.21 0.43
CA LEU A 125 33.92 -31.48 1.16
C LEU A 125 33.06 -31.38 2.43
N CYS A 126 33.24 -30.33 3.24
CA CYS A 126 32.43 -30.10 4.43
C CYS A 126 30.94 -29.91 4.09
N GLU A 127 30.61 -29.16 3.04
CA GLU A 127 29.24 -28.92 2.55
C GLU A 127 28.56 -30.21 2.06
N VAL A 128 29.30 -31.11 1.43
CA VAL A 128 28.79 -32.44 1.04
C VAL A 128 28.42 -33.28 2.26
N ILE A 129 29.28 -33.28 3.29
CA ILE A 129 29.03 -34.01 4.53
C ILE A 129 27.85 -33.37 5.26
N GLU A 130 27.80 -32.05 5.33
CA GLU A 130 26.68 -31.27 5.88
C GLU A 130 25.37 -31.65 5.20
N TYR A 131 25.31 -31.59 3.87
CA TYR A 131 24.13 -31.97 3.12
C TYR A 131 23.72 -33.43 3.33
N SER A 132 24.68 -34.34 3.52
CA SER A 132 24.42 -35.77 3.76
C SER A 132 23.81 -36.01 5.14
N LEU A 133 24.28 -35.29 6.16
CA LEU A 133 23.77 -35.42 7.52
C LEU A 133 22.46 -34.64 7.74
N THR A 134 22.26 -33.50 7.07
CA THR A 134 21.22 -32.52 7.47
C THR A 134 20.25 -32.14 6.35
N ARG A 135 20.57 -32.46 5.09
CA ARG A 135 19.85 -32.04 3.85
C ARG A 135 19.81 -30.53 3.64
N ASP A 136 20.61 -29.77 4.34
CA ASP A 136 20.79 -28.33 4.13
C ASP A 136 22.28 -27.99 4.04
N VAL A 137 22.58 -26.79 3.56
CA VAL A 137 23.94 -26.24 3.55
C VAL A 137 23.86 -24.78 4.01
N LYS A 138 24.45 -24.46 5.16
CA LYS A 138 24.33 -23.12 5.79
C LYS A 138 24.79 -21.99 4.86
N GLU A 139 25.90 -22.20 4.15
CA GLU A 139 26.48 -21.22 3.24
C GLU A 139 25.53 -20.84 2.08
N ALA A 140 24.65 -21.75 1.65
CA ALA A 140 23.62 -21.44 0.65
C ALA A 140 22.65 -20.35 1.14
N SER A 141 22.24 -20.48 2.41
CA SER A 141 21.36 -19.50 3.07
C SER A 141 22.07 -18.17 3.31
N ARG A 142 23.34 -18.18 3.77
CA ARG A 142 24.16 -16.96 3.94
C ARG A 142 24.31 -16.17 2.63
N ARG A 143 24.46 -16.85 1.48
CA ARG A 143 24.56 -16.22 0.15
C ARG A 143 23.22 -15.89 -0.51
N ASN A 144 22.10 -16.00 0.21
CA ASN A 144 20.76 -15.77 -0.34
C ASN A 144 20.47 -16.57 -1.62
N THR A 145 21.03 -17.77 -1.75
CA THR A 145 20.90 -18.62 -2.93
C THR A 145 20.05 -19.84 -2.59
N SER A 146 19.18 -20.28 -3.50
CA SER A 146 18.39 -21.50 -3.26
C SER A 146 19.32 -22.72 -3.18
N LEU A 147 19.09 -23.60 -2.22
CA LEU A 147 19.92 -24.80 -2.01
C LEU A 147 20.11 -25.60 -3.31
N LYS A 148 19.02 -25.80 -4.07
CA LYS A 148 19.04 -26.49 -5.37
C LYS A 148 20.01 -25.86 -6.38
N ASN A 149 20.11 -24.53 -6.42
CA ASN A 149 21.04 -23.84 -7.32
C ASN A 149 22.45 -23.81 -6.75
N TYR A 150 22.58 -23.68 -5.43
CA TYR A 150 23.86 -23.59 -4.73
C TYR A 150 24.69 -24.87 -4.87
N ILE A 151 24.06 -26.03 -4.68
CA ILE A 151 24.73 -27.34 -4.71
C ILE A 151 24.94 -27.88 -6.13
N LYS A 152 24.30 -27.28 -7.13
CA LYS A 152 24.31 -27.82 -8.49
C LYS A 152 25.67 -27.63 -9.14
N ASN A 153 26.24 -28.72 -9.65
CA ASN A 153 27.41 -28.67 -10.53
C ASN A 153 27.18 -29.59 -11.75
N GLY A 154 26.55 -29.06 -12.79
CA GLY A 154 26.21 -29.81 -14.00
C GLY A 154 24.93 -30.65 -13.88
N GLY A 155 25.05 -31.97 -14.10
CA GLY A 155 23.95 -32.95 -14.15
C GLY A 155 23.25 -33.23 -12.81
N PRO A 156 22.42 -34.28 -12.70
CA PRO A 156 21.80 -34.65 -11.43
C PRO A 156 22.89 -35.05 -10.42
N HIS A 157 22.80 -34.54 -9.19
CA HIS A 157 23.71 -34.90 -8.12
C HIS A 157 23.32 -36.27 -7.52
N LYS A 158 24.32 -37.09 -7.19
CA LYS A 158 24.15 -38.37 -6.50
C LYS A 158 25.16 -38.39 -5.36
N ILE A 159 24.68 -38.61 -4.13
CA ILE A 159 25.52 -38.70 -2.94
C ILE A 159 25.15 -39.98 -2.21
N GLN A 160 26.15 -40.79 -1.89
CA GLN A 160 26.00 -41.99 -1.06
C GLN A 160 27.02 -41.93 0.06
N CYS A 161 26.55 -41.75 1.29
CA CYS A 161 27.39 -41.74 2.48
C CYS A 161 27.14 -43.03 3.27
N LYS A 162 28.22 -43.73 3.64
CA LYS A 162 28.19 -44.99 4.38
C LYS A 162 28.80 -44.80 5.77
N LEU A 163 28.14 -45.37 6.77
CA LEU A 163 28.66 -45.43 8.13
C LEU A 163 29.59 -46.63 8.31
N ALA A 164 30.44 -46.60 9.36
CA ALA A 164 31.29 -47.72 9.76
C ALA A 164 30.49 -48.99 10.12
N SER A 165 29.23 -48.83 10.54
CA SER A 165 28.25 -49.89 10.79
C SER A 165 27.62 -50.50 9.52
N ASP A 166 28.02 -50.03 8.33
CA ASP A 166 27.45 -50.39 7.02
C ASP A 166 25.95 -50.05 6.84
N GLY A 167 25.40 -49.17 7.69
CA GLY A 167 24.07 -48.58 7.56
C GLY A 167 24.04 -47.23 6.82
N ASP A 168 22.83 -46.78 6.48
CA ASP A 168 22.57 -45.43 5.95
C ASP A 168 22.68 -44.37 7.04
N VAL A 169 23.04 -43.15 6.63
CA VAL A 169 23.14 -42.00 7.54
C VAL A 169 21.76 -41.61 8.09
N PRO A 170 21.58 -41.48 9.42
CA PRO A 170 20.37 -40.91 10.00
C PRO A 170 20.32 -39.41 9.73
N VAL A 171 19.52 -39.01 8.75
CA VAL A 171 19.41 -37.60 8.37
C VAL A 171 18.66 -36.80 9.45
N SER A 172 19.33 -35.82 10.05
CA SER A 172 18.73 -34.88 11.01
C SER A 172 19.50 -33.57 11.04
N SER A 173 18.77 -32.47 11.19
CA SER A 173 19.34 -31.14 11.44
C SER A 173 20.01 -31.01 12.81
N TYR A 174 19.75 -31.96 13.73
CA TYR A 174 20.47 -32.05 15.00
C TYR A 174 22.00 -32.12 14.81
N TRP A 175 22.45 -32.80 13.75
CA TRP A 175 23.88 -32.96 13.42
C TRP A 175 24.57 -31.67 12.95
N ASN A 176 23.86 -30.54 12.82
CA ASN A 176 24.46 -29.23 12.53
C ASN A 176 25.53 -28.84 13.56
N SER A 177 25.37 -29.27 14.81
CA SER A 177 26.29 -28.99 15.93
C SER A 177 27.58 -29.81 15.85
N CYS A 178 27.68 -30.78 14.95
CA CYS A 178 28.94 -31.47 14.61
C CYS A 178 29.87 -30.61 13.73
N PHE A 179 29.35 -29.53 13.11
CA PHE A 179 30.11 -28.68 12.19
C PHE A 179 30.58 -27.40 12.86
N ILE A 180 31.90 -27.21 12.84
CA ILE A 180 32.57 -26.00 13.30
C ILE A 180 33.24 -25.38 12.08
N ASP A 181 32.77 -24.21 11.65
CA ASP A 181 33.31 -23.47 10.49
C ASP A 181 34.07 -22.22 10.92
N ARG A 182 35.08 -21.87 10.11
CA ARG A 182 35.88 -20.66 10.28
C ARG A 182 35.05 -19.37 10.36
N ASN A 183 34.02 -19.23 9.51
CA ASN A 183 33.24 -18.00 9.42
C ASN A 183 32.44 -17.75 10.70
N ARG A 184 31.85 -18.79 11.30
CA ARG A 184 31.12 -18.71 12.58
C ARG A 184 32.01 -18.23 13.73
N LEU A 185 33.26 -18.69 13.82
CA LEU A 185 34.21 -18.21 14.83
C LEU A 185 34.63 -16.76 14.61
N GLN A 186 34.83 -16.37 13.34
CA GLN A 186 35.17 -14.99 12.99
C GLN A 186 34.00 -14.03 13.24
N GLU A 187 32.77 -14.42 12.94
CA GLU A 187 31.56 -13.66 13.26
C GLU A 187 31.41 -13.50 14.78
N PHE A 188 31.66 -14.56 15.55
CA PHE A 188 31.66 -14.50 17.01
C PHE A 188 32.73 -13.54 17.56
N SER A 189 33.96 -13.56 17.04
CA SER A 189 35.02 -12.68 17.56
C SER A 189 34.83 -11.21 17.23
N LEU A 190 34.04 -10.88 16.21
CA LEU A 190 33.74 -9.52 15.78
C LEU A 190 32.43 -8.96 16.36
N LEU A 191 31.76 -9.71 17.22
CA LEU A 191 30.55 -9.29 17.91
C LEU A 191 30.80 -7.99 18.71
N GLY A 192 29.99 -6.97 18.43
CA GLY A 192 30.09 -5.67 19.08
C GLY A 192 31.02 -4.64 18.43
N SER A 193 31.69 -4.99 17.33
CA SER A 193 32.36 -4.00 16.49
C SER A 193 31.35 -3.15 15.71
N LYS A 194 31.61 -1.83 15.58
CA LYS A 194 30.80 -0.95 14.74
C LYS A 194 30.83 -1.33 13.26
N ASP A 195 31.88 -2.05 12.84
CA ASP A 195 32.13 -2.36 11.42
C ASP A 195 31.31 -3.56 10.91
N THR A 196 30.79 -4.41 11.80
CA THR A 196 30.03 -5.61 11.40
C THR A 196 28.52 -5.39 11.35
N ASN A 197 27.99 -4.24 11.81
CA ASN A 197 26.56 -3.99 12.02
C ASN A 197 25.85 -5.03 12.92
N VAL A 198 26.58 -5.95 13.57
CA VAL A 198 26.04 -6.98 14.46
C VAL A 198 25.95 -6.39 15.88
N LYS A 199 24.75 -6.41 16.46
CA LYS A 199 24.52 -5.83 17.79
C LYS A 199 25.17 -6.70 18.88
N GLN A 200 25.68 -6.07 19.94
CA GLN A 200 26.28 -6.75 21.10
C GLN A 200 25.32 -7.70 21.85
N SER A 201 24.01 -7.66 21.60
CA SER A 201 23.03 -8.47 22.33
C SER A 201 23.05 -9.94 21.90
N ASP A 202 23.72 -10.31 20.81
CA ASP A 202 23.42 -11.54 20.07
C ASP A 202 24.55 -12.59 20.15
N VAL A 203 25.27 -12.61 21.27
CA VAL A 203 26.49 -13.40 21.49
C VAL A 203 26.30 -14.90 21.24
N LEU A 204 25.23 -15.47 21.79
CA LEU A 204 24.96 -16.90 21.70
C LEU A 204 24.13 -17.27 20.47
N ALA A 205 23.42 -16.31 19.87
CA ALA A 205 22.55 -16.59 18.73
C ALA A 205 23.35 -17.06 17.50
N ILE A 206 24.53 -16.48 17.25
CA ILE A 206 25.44 -16.92 16.17
C ILE A 206 26.06 -18.29 16.50
N LEU A 207 26.44 -18.50 17.76
CA LEU A 207 26.99 -19.78 18.20
C LEU A 207 25.97 -20.91 18.21
N PHE A 208 24.67 -20.63 18.26
CA PHE A 208 23.62 -21.66 18.26
C PHE A 208 22.64 -21.57 17.08
N GLU A 209 23.00 -20.86 16.01
CA GLU A 209 22.24 -20.81 14.75
C GLU A 209 20.81 -20.25 14.89
N LEU A 210 20.66 -19.25 15.76
CA LEU A 210 19.40 -18.53 16.02
C LEU A 210 19.33 -17.19 15.27
N GLU A 211 20.20 -16.94 14.30
CA GLU A 211 20.31 -15.64 13.61
C GLU A 211 19.01 -15.26 12.90
N GLU A 212 18.37 -16.21 12.21
CA GLU A 212 17.11 -15.94 11.49
C GLU A 212 15.96 -15.58 12.43
N ILE A 213 15.87 -16.25 13.60
CA ILE A 213 14.86 -15.93 14.63
C ILE A 213 15.16 -14.56 15.24
N ASP A 214 16.43 -14.30 15.54
CA ASP A 214 16.86 -13.05 16.14
C ASP A 214 16.62 -11.85 15.20
N GLU A 215 16.93 -12.00 13.91
CA GLU A 215 16.62 -11.00 12.87
C GLU A 215 15.12 -10.70 12.79
N ILE A 216 14.26 -11.72 12.94
CA ILE A 216 12.80 -11.53 12.97
C ILE A 216 12.40 -10.72 14.20
N ILE A 217 12.87 -11.08 15.39
CA ILE A 217 12.57 -10.38 16.65
C ILE A 217 13.05 -8.92 16.57
N ASN A 218 14.27 -8.69 16.05
CA ASN A 218 14.85 -7.37 15.84
C ASN A 218 14.10 -6.54 14.78
N GLY A 219 13.51 -7.20 13.78
CA GLY A 219 12.68 -6.58 12.74
C GLY A 219 11.24 -6.24 13.19
N MET A 220 10.83 -6.76 14.36
CA MET A 220 9.56 -6.46 15.01
C MET A 220 9.68 -5.22 15.91
N VAL A 221 8.57 -4.49 16.06
CA VAL A 221 8.47 -3.42 17.07
C VAL A 221 8.05 -4.05 18.40
N LYS A 222 8.33 -3.39 19.52
CA LYS A 222 7.82 -3.85 20.82
C LYS A 222 6.29 -3.96 20.76
N PRO A 223 5.66 -4.95 21.41
CA PRO A 223 4.21 -5.12 21.41
C PRO A 223 3.43 -3.86 21.80
N THR A 224 3.96 -3.02 22.70
CA THR A 224 3.38 -1.73 23.11
C THR A 224 3.29 -0.70 21.98
N SER A 225 4.13 -0.83 20.95
CA SER A 225 4.19 0.07 19.79
C SER A 225 3.48 -0.51 18.57
N PHE A 226 3.00 -1.77 18.63
CA PHE A 226 2.21 -2.37 17.57
C PHE A 226 0.73 -2.05 17.81
N LYS A 227 0.23 -1.02 17.11
CA LYS A 227 -1.15 -0.55 17.28
C LYS A 227 -1.99 -0.75 16.01
N ALA A 228 -2.51 -1.95 15.82
CA ALA A 228 -3.48 -2.20 14.74
C ALA A 228 -4.87 -1.60 15.05
N SER A 229 -5.18 -1.36 16.32
CA SER A 229 -6.37 -0.66 16.82
C SER A 229 -6.46 0.79 16.36
N GLU A 230 -5.35 1.45 15.98
CA GLU A 230 -5.39 2.78 15.38
C GLU A 230 -6.04 2.78 13.98
N PHE A 231 -6.20 1.61 13.36
CA PHE A 231 -6.87 1.45 12.05
C PHE A 231 -8.36 1.12 12.16
N ILE A 232 -8.96 1.21 13.35
CA ILE A 232 -10.39 0.97 13.59
C ILE A 232 -11.23 1.85 12.64
N ARG A 233 -12.20 1.22 11.97
CA ARG A 233 -13.14 1.88 11.07
C ARG A 233 -14.44 2.17 11.82
N THR A 234 -14.83 3.43 11.84
CA THR A 234 -16.10 3.93 12.44
C THR A 234 -16.97 4.68 11.43
N LEU A 235 -16.54 4.75 10.17
CA LEU A 235 -17.16 5.56 9.13
C LEU A 235 -18.60 5.12 8.84
N GLY A 236 -18.87 3.80 8.86
CA GLY A 236 -20.22 3.26 8.71
C GLY A 236 -21.18 3.73 9.80
N GLU A 237 -20.75 3.71 11.07
CA GLU A 237 -21.57 4.13 12.22
C GLU A 237 -21.83 5.63 12.19
N SER A 238 -20.78 6.45 11.96
CA SER A 238 -20.91 7.91 11.88
C SER A 238 -21.87 8.34 10.76
N ASN A 239 -21.77 7.72 9.59
CA ASN A 239 -22.65 8.01 8.45
C ASN A 239 -24.09 7.56 8.73
N GLN A 240 -24.27 6.42 9.40
CA GLN A 240 -25.61 5.96 9.78
C GLN A 240 -26.29 6.91 10.77
N ILE A 241 -25.58 7.37 11.81
CA ILE A 241 -26.11 8.34 12.78
C ILE A 241 -26.57 9.60 12.06
N THR A 242 -25.70 10.16 11.21
CA THR A 242 -25.99 11.37 10.43
C THR A 242 -27.20 11.18 9.50
N ALA A 243 -27.31 10.03 8.85
CA ALA A 243 -28.44 9.71 7.97
C ALA A 243 -29.75 9.54 8.75
N VAL A 244 -29.71 8.95 9.95
CA VAL A 244 -30.89 8.81 10.83
C VAL A 244 -31.36 10.19 11.32
N ASP A 245 -30.45 11.08 11.71
CA ASP A 245 -30.79 12.44 12.12
C ASP A 245 -31.43 13.23 10.97
N ASN A 246 -30.84 13.13 9.77
CA ASN A 246 -31.42 13.73 8.56
C ASN A 246 -32.82 13.15 8.24
N LEU A 247 -33.03 11.85 8.42
CA LEU A 247 -34.33 11.21 8.23
C LEU A 247 -35.38 11.77 9.20
N ILE A 248 -35.02 11.94 10.47
CA ILE A 248 -35.91 12.52 11.50
C ILE A 248 -36.31 13.94 11.09
N ARG A 249 -35.34 14.79 10.75
CA ARG A 249 -35.57 16.17 10.32
C ARG A 249 -36.46 16.25 9.07
N LYS A 250 -36.22 15.40 8.07
CA LYS A 250 -37.03 15.37 6.84
C LYS A 250 -38.46 14.85 7.08
N LYS A 251 -38.64 13.87 7.97
CA LYS A 251 -39.98 13.41 8.39
C LYS A 251 -40.76 14.51 9.13
N GLU A 252 -40.09 15.33 9.91
CA GLU A 252 -40.70 16.48 10.59
C GLU A 252 -41.15 17.55 9.60
N LEU A 253 -40.29 17.95 8.66
CA LEU A 253 -40.65 18.85 7.55
C LEU A 253 -41.85 18.33 6.76
N ARG A 254 -41.85 17.02 6.44
CA ARG A 254 -42.98 16.37 5.75
C ARG A 254 -44.29 16.48 6.55
N ARG A 255 -44.24 16.29 7.88
CA ARG A 255 -45.42 16.45 8.74
C ARG A 255 -45.94 17.88 8.72
N ASN A 256 -45.03 18.86 8.80
CA ASN A 256 -45.39 20.28 8.77
C ASN A 256 -46.05 20.68 7.44
N GLU A 257 -45.54 20.21 6.30
CA GLU A 257 -46.15 20.44 4.99
C GLU A 257 -47.54 19.79 4.85
N ILE A 258 -47.71 18.55 5.35
CA ILE A 258 -49.03 17.89 5.36
C ILE A 258 -50.04 18.70 6.20
N LEU A 259 -49.60 19.21 7.35
CA LEU A 259 -50.44 20.03 8.21
C LEU A 259 -50.77 21.38 7.57
N HIS A 260 -49.80 22.00 6.89
CA HIS A 260 -50.01 23.23 6.14
C HIS A 260 -51.07 23.06 5.05
N ILE A 261 -50.96 21.99 4.23
CA ILE A 261 -51.96 21.68 3.20
C ILE A 261 -53.36 21.53 3.82
N ARG A 262 -53.50 20.76 4.90
CA ARG A 262 -54.80 20.57 5.57
C ARG A 262 -55.39 21.88 6.08
N ASN A 263 -54.56 22.75 6.66
CA ASN A 263 -55.02 24.05 7.15
C ASN A 263 -55.46 24.96 5.99
N THR A 264 -54.76 24.94 4.86
CA THR A 264 -55.11 25.71 3.67
C THR A 264 -56.37 25.16 2.98
N GLU A 265 -56.57 23.84 2.98
CA GLU A 265 -57.81 23.19 2.56
C GLU A 265 -59.01 23.65 3.41
N LEU A 266 -58.85 23.74 4.74
CA LEU A 266 -59.90 24.26 5.63
C LEU A 266 -60.26 25.73 5.33
N LYS A 267 -59.28 26.58 5.02
CA LYS A 267 -59.52 27.98 4.63
C LYS A 267 -60.37 28.07 3.35
N ILE A 268 -60.13 27.20 2.35
CA ILE A 268 -60.95 27.16 1.13
C ILE A 268 -62.40 26.76 1.47
N ALA A 269 -62.59 25.77 2.33
CA ALA A 269 -63.92 25.37 2.78
C ALA A 269 -64.65 26.53 3.49
N GLU A 270 -63.95 27.26 4.37
CA GLU A 270 -64.47 28.42 5.09
C GLU A 270 -64.92 29.55 4.14
N VAL A 271 -64.08 29.93 3.18
CA VAL A 271 -64.38 30.98 2.17
C VAL A 271 -65.66 30.64 1.37
N LEU A 272 -65.86 29.36 1.07
CA LEU A 272 -66.99 28.85 0.30
C LEU A 272 -68.23 28.49 1.14
N GLY A 273 -68.13 28.55 2.47
CA GLY A 273 -69.20 28.21 3.41
C GLY A 273 -69.51 26.71 3.45
N LEU A 274 -68.50 25.85 3.27
CA LEU A 274 -68.61 24.40 3.36
C LEU A 274 -68.20 23.94 4.77
N THR A 275 -68.84 22.87 5.27
CA THR A 275 -68.51 22.30 6.59
C THR A 275 -67.19 21.54 6.60
N GLN A 276 -66.76 21.04 5.43
CA GLN A 276 -65.54 20.26 5.25
C GLN A 276 -64.95 20.57 3.87
N PHE A 277 -63.64 20.39 3.73
CA PHE A 277 -63.00 20.42 2.42
C PHE A 277 -63.28 19.11 1.67
N ASP A 278 -63.94 19.23 0.52
CA ASP A 278 -64.14 18.14 -0.42
C ASP A 278 -64.02 18.70 -1.85
N SER A 279 -63.20 18.08 -2.69
CA SER A 279 -62.86 18.61 -4.01
C SER A 279 -64.07 18.77 -4.92
N VAL A 280 -65.06 17.88 -4.80
CA VAL A 280 -66.27 17.91 -5.64
C VAL A 280 -67.17 19.07 -5.22
N ASN A 281 -67.37 19.24 -3.91
CA ASN A 281 -68.18 20.33 -3.37
C ASN A 281 -67.54 21.71 -3.57
N VAL A 282 -66.21 21.82 -3.43
CA VAL A 282 -65.46 23.06 -3.69
C VAL A 282 -65.64 23.51 -5.14
N GLU A 283 -65.43 22.61 -6.11
CA GLU A 283 -65.55 22.94 -7.52
C GLU A 283 -67.00 23.29 -7.91
N SER A 284 -67.97 22.54 -7.35
CA SER A 284 -69.39 22.82 -7.53
C SER A 284 -69.78 24.21 -7.00
N ARG A 285 -69.24 24.61 -5.83
CA ARG A 285 -69.52 25.91 -5.21
C ARG A 285 -68.84 27.06 -5.94
N LYS A 286 -67.61 26.86 -6.45
CA LYS A 286 -66.94 27.81 -7.35
C LYS A 286 -67.75 28.01 -8.64
N SER A 287 -68.19 26.93 -9.28
CA SER A 287 -69.05 27.00 -10.47
C SER A 287 -70.34 27.77 -10.22
N TYR A 288 -70.98 27.52 -9.07
CA TYR A 288 -72.15 28.30 -8.63
C TYR A 288 -71.84 29.79 -8.50
N TYR A 289 -70.75 30.17 -7.82
CA TYR A 289 -70.35 31.56 -7.65
C TYR A 289 -70.00 32.24 -8.99
N THR A 290 -69.33 31.54 -9.90
CA THR A 290 -69.03 32.05 -11.25
C THR A 290 -70.30 32.32 -12.05
N LYS A 291 -71.26 31.39 -12.03
CA LYS A 291 -72.57 31.57 -12.68
C LYS A 291 -73.39 32.70 -12.04
N LEU A 292 -73.36 32.79 -10.71
CA LEU A 292 -74.04 33.84 -9.96
C LEU A 292 -73.45 35.21 -10.28
N LYS A 293 -72.11 35.35 -10.34
CA LYS A 293 -71.42 36.56 -10.77
C LYS A 293 -71.87 36.98 -12.17
N ALA A 294 -71.85 36.06 -13.14
CA ALA A 294 -72.28 36.34 -14.51
C ALA A 294 -73.73 36.84 -14.56
N HIS A 295 -74.65 36.20 -13.84
CA HIS A 295 -76.04 36.62 -13.76
C HIS A 295 -76.24 38.00 -13.12
N LEU A 296 -75.51 38.30 -12.04
CA LEU A 296 -75.56 39.62 -11.39
C LEU A 296 -75.01 40.71 -12.31
N VAL A 297 -73.91 40.44 -13.05
CA VAL A 297 -73.35 41.38 -14.03
C VAL A 297 -74.35 41.64 -15.15
N THR A 298 -74.98 40.63 -15.73
CA THR A 298 -76.04 40.82 -16.74
C THR A 298 -77.22 41.63 -16.19
N SER A 299 -77.59 41.44 -14.91
CA SER A 299 -78.65 42.20 -14.27
C SER A 299 -78.31 43.70 -14.13
N THR A 300 -77.04 44.05 -13.94
CA THR A 300 -76.60 45.46 -13.87
C THR A 300 -76.62 46.17 -15.23
N GLN A 301 -76.61 45.44 -16.35
CA GLN A 301 -76.66 46.02 -17.69
C GLN A 301 -78.07 46.49 -18.11
N GLN A 302 -79.11 46.17 -17.33
CA GLN A 302 -80.51 46.52 -17.61
C GLN A 302 -80.93 47.90 -17.07
N PHE A 303 -80.04 48.62 -16.40
CA PHE A 303 -80.33 49.93 -15.77
C PHE A 303 -80.08 51.09 -16.75
N GLU A 304 -81.01 52.05 -16.81
CA GLU A 304 -80.95 53.23 -17.69
C GLU A 304 -79.98 54.32 -17.16
N SER A 305 -79.46 55.17 -18.05
CA SER A 305 -78.60 56.32 -17.71
C SER A 305 -79.39 57.65 -17.73
N SER A 306 -79.02 58.60 -16.86
CA SER A 306 -79.64 59.93 -16.76
C SER A 306 -79.44 60.80 -18.01
N SER A 307 -80.33 61.75 -18.27
CA SER A 307 -80.31 62.71 -19.40
C SER A 307 -80.56 64.16 -18.90
N GLU A 308 -80.15 65.21 -19.62
CA GLU A 308 -80.37 66.61 -19.19
C GLU A 308 -81.83 67.09 -19.43
N GLU A 309 -82.34 68.01 -18.59
CA GLU A 309 -83.73 68.53 -18.65
C GLU A 309 -83.85 69.86 -19.42
N LEU A 310 -84.95 70.07 -20.16
CA LEU A 310 -85.17 71.24 -21.02
C LEU A 310 -85.87 72.41 -20.29
N GLN A 311 -85.40 73.66 -20.45
CA GLN A 311 -85.91 74.85 -19.73
C GLN A 311 -86.75 75.82 -20.60
N PHE A 312 -87.50 75.31 -21.59
CA PHE A 312 -88.16 76.12 -22.64
C PHE A 312 -89.26 77.09 -22.16
N HIS A 313 -89.91 76.84 -21.03
CA HIS A 313 -90.89 77.75 -20.43
C HIS A 313 -90.34 79.18 -20.26
N LYS A 314 -89.04 79.32 -19.96
CA LYS A 314 -88.39 80.61 -19.72
C LYS A 314 -88.23 81.45 -21.01
N LEU A 315 -88.31 80.85 -22.21
CA LEU A 315 -88.15 81.55 -23.49
C LEU A 315 -89.26 82.57 -23.77
N LYS A 316 -90.52 82.29 -23.40
CA LYS A 316 -91.61 83.28 -23.52
C LYS A 316 -91.33 84.52 -22.68
N ASN A 317 -90.87 84.32 -21.44
CA ASN A 317 -90.48 85.42 -20.56
C ASN A 317 -89.29 86.20 -21.15
N TYR A 318 -88.37 85.53 -21.85
CA TYR A 318 -87.28 86.20 -22.55
C TYR A 318 -87.75 87.01 -23.75
N ILE A 319 -88.68 86.50 -24.58
CA ILE A 319 -89.29 87.27 -25.69
C ILE A 319 -89.94 88.55 -25.17
N ASP A 320 -90.82 88.43 -24.17
CA ASP A 320 -91.51 89.57 -23.56
C ASP A 320 -90.53 90.55 -22.89
N SER A 321 -89.49 90.02 -22.23
CA SER A 321 -88.47 90.83 -21.58
C SER A 321 -87.61 91.60 -22.57
N ILE A 322 -87.16 90.98 -23.66
CA ILE A 322 -86.33 91.63 -24.68
C ILE A 322 -87.15 92.74 -25.36
N TYR A 323 -88.41 92.46 -25.70
CA TYR A 323 -89.30 93.45 -26.32
C TYR A 323 -89.51 94.69 -25.43
N ARG A 324 -89.81 94.50 -24.13
CA ARG A 324 -89.98 95.62 -23.18
C ARG A 324 -88.70 96.43 -22.97
N LEU A 325 -87.57 95.74 -22.80
CA LEU A 325 -86.28 96.40 -22.58
C LEU A 325 -85.85 97.21 -23.81
N ASN A 326 -86.08 96.70 -25.02
CA ASN A 326 -85.72 97.41 -26.25
C ASN A 326 -86.53 98.70 -26.44
N ASN A 327 -87.85 98.66 -26.20
CA ASN A 327 -88.69 99.88 -26.24
C ASN A 327 -88.25 100.90 -25.18
N THR A 328 -87.92 100.42 -23.98
CA THR A 328 -87.44 101.30 -22.89
C THR A 328 -86.08 101.92 -23.23
N LEU A 329 -85.20 101.19 -23.90
CA LEU A 329 -83.90 101.70 -24.35
C LEU A 329 -84.04 102.83 -25.37
N GLU A 330 -84.93 102.68 -26.35
CA GLU A 330 -85.21 103.72 -27.35
C GLU A 330 -85.77 105.00 -26.71
N GLU A 331 -86.74 104.86 -25.79
CA GLU A 331 -87.28 106.01 -25.04
C GLU A 331 -86.20 106.76 -24.25
N LYS A 332 -85.29 106.03 -23.59
CA LYS A 332 -84.23 106.61 -22.77
C LYS A 332 -83.13 107.26 -23.62
N ARG A 333 -82.78 106.67 -24.77
CA ARG A 333 -81.83 107.26 -25.72
C ARG A 333 -82.36 108.57 -26.31
N ASN A 334 -83.64 108.62 -26.64
CA ASN A 334 -84.27 109.84 -27.15
C ASN A 334 -84.24 110.97 -26.10
N LYS A 335 -84.54 110.66 -24.83
CA LYS A 335 -84.42 111.64 -23.73
C LYS A 335 -82.97 112.11 -23.52
N LEU A 336 -82.00 111.19 -23.53
CA LEU A 336 -80.58 111.53 -23.41
C LEU A 336 -80.11 112.50 -24.50
N SER A 337 -80.54 112.28 -25.76
CA SER A 337 -80.15 113.12 -26.89
C SER A 337 -80.68 114.56 -26.77
N VAL A 338 -81.87 114.75 -26.19
CA VAL A 338 -82.46 116.08 -26.00
C VAL A 338 -81.74 116.85 -24.89
N ASP A 339 -81.48 116.18 -23.75
CA ASP A 339 -80.94 116.84 -22.57
C ASP A 339 -79.42 117.09 -22.65
N ALA A 340 -78.67 116.26 -23.39
CA ALA A 340 -77.22 116.41 -23.56
C ALA A 340 -76.80 117.62 -24.42
N SER A 341 -77.71 118.17 -25.24
CA SER A 341 -77.42 119.30 -26.14
C SER A 341 -77.27 120.67 -25.45
N LYS A 342 -77.48 120.75 -24.13
CA LYS A 342 -77.66 122.03 -23.41
C LYS A 342 -76.46 122.60 -22.65
N VAL A 343 -75.35 121.89 -22.39
CA VAL A 343 -74.11 122.47 -21.80
C VAL A 343 -72.88 121.62 -22.18
N ASN A 344 -71.66 122.14 -22.01
CA ASN A 344 -70.39 121.42 -22.22
C ASN A 344 -69.80 120.98 -20.86
N TYR A 345 -69.82 119.67 -20.59
CA TYR A 345 -70.04 119.15 -19.21
C TYR A 345 -68.86 118.44 -18.53
N GLN A 346 -67.85 117.97 -19.25
CA GLN A 346 -66.99 116.92 -18.66
C GLN A 346 -65.89 117.43 -17.72
N LYS A 347 -65.48 118.70 -17.85
CA LYS A 347 -64.49 119.32 -16.96
C LYS A 347 -65.09 119.90 -15.68
N LEU A 348 -66.35 120.35 -15.73
CA LEU A 348 -67.00 121.00 -14.60
C LEU A 348 -67.47 120.00 -13.53
N TYR A 349 -68.00 118.84 -13.95
CA TYR A 349 -68.49 117.81 -13.03
C TYR A 349 -67.37 117.16 -12.18
N ASN A 350 -66.19 116.92 -12.77
CA ASN A 350 -65.07 116.32 -12.05
C ASN A 350 -64.43 117.27 -11.02
N ALA A 351 -64.55 118.59 -11.19
CA ALA A 351 -64.02 119.55 -10.22
C ALA A 351 -64.90 119.70 -8.97
N ILE A 352 -66.21 119.44 -9.07
CA ILE A 352 -67.17 119.63 -7.96
C ILE A 352 -67.29 118.38 -7.08
N LYS A 353 -66.94 117.18 -7.59
CA LYS A 353 -67.02 115.91 -6.85
C LYS A 353 -65.99 115.74 -5.72
N ASN A 354 -65.03 116.66 -5.58
CA ASN A 354 -63.94 116.58 -4.59
C ASN A 354 -64.06 117.63 -3.46
N LEU A 355 -65.25 118.20 -3.22
CA LEU A 355 -65.51 119.20 -2.16
C LEU A 355 -66.48 118.62 -1.13
N ASP A 356 -65.97 117.90 -0.14
CA ASP A 356 -66.78 117.04 0.75
C ASP A 356 -67.35 117.71 2.01
N ASP A 357 -67.03 118.98 2.36
CA ASP A 357 -67.76 119.61 3.48
C ASP A 357 -67.85 121.15 3.40
N ILE A 358 -68.90 121.63 2.72
CA ILE A 358 -69.14 123.05 2.48
C ILE A 358 -69.80 123.72 3.73
N SER A 359 -69.79 123.06 4.90
CA SER A 359 -70.49 123.48 6.14
C SER A 359 -69.78 124.52 6.98
N ALA A 360 -68.47 124.51 6.96
CA ALA A 360 -67.63 125.27 7.88
C ALA A 360 -66.84 126.36 7.14
N LEU A 361 -67.22 126.69 5.91
CA LEU A 361 -66.53 127.73 5.15
C LEU A 361 -66.93 129.10 5.71
N GLU A 362 -65.96 129.84 6.23
CA GLU A 362 -66.10 131.27 6.56
C GLU A 362 -65.82 132.15 5.32
N ILE A 363 -65.20 131.57 4.28
CA ILE A 363 -64.75 132.25 3.06
C ILE A 363 -65.07 131.36 1.84
N CYS A 364 -65.56 131.95 0.75
CA CYS A 364 -65.87 131.23 -0.49
C CYS A 364 -64.59 130.68 -1.16
N PRO A 365 -64.49 129.37 -1.45
CA PRO A 365 -63.27 128.77 -2.02
C PRO A 365 -63.07 129.09 -3.51
N ALA A 366 -64.07 129.65 -4.20
CA ALA A 366 -63.96 130.00 -5.61
C ALA A 366 -63.57 131.47 -5.85
N CYS A 367 -63.96 132.38 -4.96
CA CYS A 367 -63.71 133.82 -5.10
C CYS A 367 -63.12 134.48 -3.84
N GLU A 368 -62.76 133.68 -2.84
CA GLU A 368 -62.08 134.06 -1.59
C GLU A 368 -62.77 135.17 -0.77
N THR A 369 -64.05 135.40 -1.02
CA THR A 369 -64.83 136.43 -0.33
C THR A 369 -65.45 135.86 0.95
N PRO A 370 -65.40 136.55 2.11
CA PRO A 370 -66.11 136.14 3.31
C PRO A 370 -67.58 135.86 3.01
N ILE A 371 -68.10 134.71 3.49
CA ILE A 371 -69.37 134.15 3.02
C ILE A 371 -70.58 135.08 3.27
N ASP A 372 -70.52 135.91 4.30
CA ASP A 372 -71.55 136.91 4.63
C ASP A 372 -71.80 137.94 3.50
N ASN A 373 -70.82 138.11 2.60
CA ASN A 373 -70.88 139.08 1.50
C ASN A 373 -71.10 138.43 0.11
N VAL A 374 -71.30 137.11 0.03
CA VAL A 374 -71.44 136.41 -1.26
C VAL A 374 -72.89 136.43 -1.75
N HIS A 375 -73.09 136.88 -3.00
CA HIS A 375 -74.43 137.09 -3.58
C HIS A 375 -75.30 135.82 -3.64
N LYS A 376 -74.68 134.64 -3.75
CA LYS A 376 -75.33 133.34 -3.61
C LYS A 376 -74.30 132.34 -3.10
N HIS A 377 -74.62 131.69 -1.99
CA HIS A 377 -73.67 130.81 -1.33
C HIS A 377 -73.19 129.71 -2.31
N PRO A 378 -71.88 129.41 -2.42
CA PRO A 378 -71.35 128.42 -3.38
C PRO A 378 -72.04 127.06 -3.30
N ARG A 379 -72.42 126.72 -2.07
CA ARG A 379 -73.23 125.56 -1.70
C ARG A 379 -74.59 125.51 -2.39
N ASP A 380 -75.27 126.65 -2.52
CA ASP A 380 -76.55 126.73 -3.21
C ASP A 380 -76.38 126.63 -4.74
N VAL A 381 -75.25 127.12 -5.28
CA VAL A 381 -74.94 126.95 -6.72
C VAL A 381 -74.64 125.49 -7.05
N VAL A 382 -73.88 124.79 -6.21
CA VAL A 382 -73.67 123.34 -6.32
C VAL A 382 -75.00 122.59 -6.14
N ARG A 383 -75.82 122.98 -5.16
CA ARG A 383 -77.15 122.38 -4.92
C ARG A 383 -78.07 122.52 -6.14
N ASP A 384 -78.00 123.62 -6.87
CA ASP A 384 -78.89 123.90 -7.99
C ASP A 384 -78.44 123.25 -9.32
N GLU A 385 -77.13 123.06 -9.55
CA GLU A 385 -76.60 122.57 -10.83
C GLU A 385 -76.09 121.11 -10.82
N LEU A 386 -75.67 120.56 -9.68
CA LEU A 386 -75.22 119.16 -9.56
C LEU A 386 -76.33 118.11 -9.85
N PRO A 387 -77.61 118.31 -9.43
CA PRO A 387 -78.68 117.35 -9.71
C PRO A 387 -78.96 117.17 -11.20
N LYS A 388 -78.77 118.22 -12.00
CA LYS A 388 -78.98 118.18 -13.47
C LYS A 388 -77.89 117.35 -14.16
N LEU A 389 -76.65 117.43 -13.65
CA LEU A 389 -75.49 116.66 -14.11
C LEU A 389 -75.57 115.17 -13.74
N ASP A 390 -76.01 114.87 -12.51
CA ASP A 390 -76.26 113.50 -12.05
C ASP A 390 -77.41 112.83 -12.84
N HIS A 391 -78.44 113.60 -13.22
CA HIS A 391 -79.54 113.09 -14.05
C HIS A 391 -79.07 112.56 -15.42
N LEU A 392 -78.18 113.30 -16.11
CA LEU A 392 -77.63 112.90 -17.40
C LEU A 392 -76.73 111.66 -17.29
N HIS A 393 -75.86 111.61 -16.28
CA HIS A 393 -75.02 110.43 -16.05
C HIS A 393 -75.86 109.18 -15.73
N ARG A 394 -76.88 109.32 -14.87
CA ARG A 394 -77.84 108.23 -14.57
C ARG A 394 -78.60 107.76 -15.81
N LEU A 395 -78.96 108.66 -16.72
CA LEU A 395 -79.60 108.32 -17.99
C LEU A 395 -78.66 107.53 -18.91
N THR A 396 -77.39 107.94 -19.06
CA THR A 396 -76.40 107.20 -19.88
C THR A 396 -76.12 105.82 -19.30
N SER A 397 -75.91 105.71 -17.99
CA SER A 397 -75.69 104.42 -17.33
C SER A 397 -76.91 103.52 -17.45
N ALA A 398 -78.14 104.06 -17.34
CA ALA A 398 -79.36 103.29 -17.54
C ALA A 398 -79.47 102.71 -18.96
N CYS A 399 -79.11 103.47 -20.00
CA CYS A 399 -79.10 102.96 -21.39
C CYS A 399 -78.12 101.79 -21.55
N ASN A 400 -76.90 101.92 -21.03
CA ASN A 400 -75.90 100.85 -21.14
C ASN A 400 -76.32 99.59 -20.38
N THR A 401 -76.85 99.73 -19.15
CA THR A 401 -77.35 98.60 -18.36
C THR A 401 -78.52 97.89 -19.04
N ILE A 402 -79.46 98.62 -19.64
CA ILE A 402 -80.56 98.02 -20.40
C ILE A 402 -80.03 97.25 -21.62
N GLN A 403 -79.00 97.77 -22.30
CA GLN A 403 -78.41 97.11 -23.46
C GLN A 403 -77.64 95.83 -23.09
N GLU A 404 -76.89 95.83 -21.99
CA GLU A 404 -76.25 94.61 -21.44
C GLU A 404 -77.29 93.56 -21.05
N GLN A 405 -78.40 93.98 -20.43
CA GLN A 405 -79.49 93.07 -20.09
C GLN A 405 -80.12 92.45 -21.33
N ILE A 406 -80.34 93.23 -22.40
CA ILE A 406 -80.83 92.71 -23.68
C ILE A 406 -79.87 91.66 -24.23
N GLN A 407 -78.57 91.95 -24.29
CA GLN A 407 -77.57 91.02 -24.83
C GLN A 407 -77.53 89.71 -24.03
N LEU A 408 -77.53 89.78 -22.70
CA LEU A 408 -77.57 88.59 -21.83
C LEU A 408 -78.80 87.72 -22.11
N ARG A 409 -79.97 88.34 -22.31
CA ARG A 409 -81.21 87.60 -22.61
C ARG A 409 -81.16 86.94 -23.98
N VAL A 410 -80.60 87.63 -24.99
CA VAL A 410 -80.40 87.10 -26.35
C VAL A 410 -79.45 85.90 -26.34
N ASP A 411 -78.31 86.00 -25.66
CA ASP A 411 -77.32 84.92 -25.59
C ASP A 411 -77.88 83.69 -24.84
N THR A 412 -78.60 83.94 -23.75
CA THR A 412 -79.25 82.89 -22.96
C THR A 412 -80.32 82.17 -23.77
N SER A 413 -81.19 82.90 -24.50
CA SER A 413 -82.21 82.28 -25.34
C SER A 413 -81.60 81.51 -26.51
N ALA A 414 -80.51 82.00 -27.11
CA ALA A 414 -79.81 81.32 -28.20
C ALA A 414 -79.16 80.00 -27.74
N SER A 415 -78.50 80.00 -26.57
CA SER A 415 -77.91 78.78 -26.00
C SER A 415 -78.95 77.70 -25.73
N TYR A 416 -80.13 78.07 -25.22
CA TYR A 416 -81.21 77.10 -25.01
C TYR A 416 -81.75 76.49 -26.31
N VAL A 417 -81.87 77.30 -27.37
CA VAL A 417 -82.25 76.81 -28.71
C VAL A 417 -81.20 75.81 -29.23
N GLN A 418 -79.91 76.10 -29.04
CA GLN A 418 -78.82 75.23 -29.50
C GLN A 418 -78.76 73.88 -28.77
N THR A 419 -78.88 73.86 -27.44
CA THR A 419 -78.86 72.61 -26.65
C THR A 419 -80.00 71.68 -27.07
N CYS A 420 -81.18 72.23 -27.32
CA CYS A 420 -82.33 71.46 -27.80
C CYS A 420 -82.09 70.80 -29.17
N LEU A 421 -81.49 71.55 -30.11
CA LEU A 421 -81.15 71.06 -31.44
C LEU A 421 -80.06 69.97 -31.42
N ASN A 422 -79.18 69.96 -30.42
CA ASN A 422 -78.07 69.00 -30.35
C ASN A 422 -78.49 67.69 -29.69
N GLU A 423 -79.24 67.75 -28.59
CA GLU A 423 -79.47 66.58 -27.72
C GLU A 423 -80.82 65.92 -27.94
N HIS A 424 -81.78 66.66 -28.50
CA HIS A 424 -83.17 66.23 -28.61
C HIS A 424 -83.74 66.38 -30.02
N LYS A 425 -82.88 66.54 -31.03
CA LYS A 425 -83.22 66.77 -32.44
C LYS A 425 -84.26 65.81 -33.00
N ASP A 426 -84.17 64.53 -32.63
CA ASP A 426 -85.00 63.45 -33.16
C ASP A 426 -86.35 63.31 -32.44
N SER A 427 -86.50 64.00 -31.30
CA SER A 427 -87.73 63.99 -30.48
C SER A 427 -88.64 65.21 -30.74
N LEU A 428 -88.27 66.07 -31.70
CA LEU A 428 -89.00 67.30 -32.06
C LEU A 428 -89.76 67.12 -33.39
N SER A 429 -90.91 67.79 -33.53
CA SER A 429 -91.65 67.85 -34.80
C SER A 429 -90.84 68.55 -35.88
N VAL A 430 -91.05 68.14 -37.14
CA VAL A 430 -90.32 68.69 -38.31
C VAL A 430 -90.47 70.21 -38.40
N GLN A 431 -91.66 70.73 -38.08
CA GLN A 431 -91.97 72.17 -38.13
C GLN A 431 -91.23 72.96 -37.04
N LEU A 432 -91.22 72.45 -35.79
CA LEU A 432 -90.50 73.08 -34.70
C LEU A 432 -88.99 73.05 -34.93
N LYS A 433 -88.48 71.95 -35.50
CA LYS A 433 -87.08 71.81 -35.88
C LYS A 433 -86.64 72.87 -36.90
N THR A 434 -87.40 73.08 -37.99
CA THR A 434 -87.12 74.13 -38.98
C THR A 434 -87.12 75.52 -38.33
N ILE A 435 -88.08 75.80 -37.45
CA ILE A 435 -88.17 77.09 -36.74
C ILE A 435 -86.97 77.32 -35.83
N LEU A 436 -86.52 76.31 -35.09
CA LEU A 436 -85.35 76.43 -34.22
C LEU A 436 -84.05 76.60 -35.01
N GLU A 437 -83.91 75.93 -36.16
CA GLU A 437 -82.78 76.12 -37.09
C GLU A 437 -82.79 77.56 -37.67
N GLU A 438 -83.95 78.07 -38.12
CA GLU A 438 -84.09 79.48 -38.58
C GLU A 438 -83.71 80.51 -37.50
N ILE A 439 -84.06 80.26 -36.24
CA ILE A 439 -83.74 81.16 -35.12
C ILE A 439 -82.26 81.10 -34.77
N SER A 440 -81.65 79.91 -34.88
CA SER A 440 -80.21 79.74 -34.70
C SER A 440 -79.42 80.54 -35.74
N ASP A 441 -79.89 80.60 -36.99
CA ASP A 441 -79.20 81.27 -38.10
C ASP A 441 -79.50 82.78 -38.20
N CYS A 442 -80.45 83.31 -37.42
CA CYS A 442 -80.78 84.74 -37.39
C CYS A 442 -79.61 85.61 -36.88
N ASP A 443 -79.45 86.81 -37.45
CA ASP A 443 -78.47 87.80 -36.97
C ASP A 443 -78.89 88.39 -35.61
N LYS A 444 -78.19 87.93 -34.58
CA LYS A 444 -78.45 88.28 -33.17
C LYS A 444 -78.02 89.72 -32.83
N ARG A 445 -77.34 90.43 -33.75
CA ARG A 445 -76.98 91.85 -33.59
C ARG A 445 -78.18 92.78 -33.79
N SER A 446 -79.16 92.35 -34.58
CA SER A 446 -80.42 93.05 -34.79
C SER A 446 -81.46 92.55 -33.79
N VAL A 447 -81.55 93.21 -32.63
CA VAL A 447 -82.43 92.79 -31.52
C VAL A 447 -83.90 92.68 -31.95
N SER A 448 -84.36 93.59 -32.83
CA SER A 448 -85.72 93.57 -33.38
C SER A 448 -85.98 92.35 -34.26
N GLU A 449 -85.07 91.99 -35.15
CA GLU A 449 -85.21 90.81 -36.03
C GLU A 449 -85.10 89.49 -35.26
N TYR A 450 -84.21 89.43 -34.26
CA TYR A 450 -84.06 88.25 -33.41
C TYR A 450 -85.31 87.99 -32.57
N VAL A 451 -85.93 89.03 -31.98
CA VAL A 451 -87.18 88.87 -31.20
C VAL A 451 -88.33 88.39 -32.07
N VAL A 452 -88.45 88.90 -33.29
CA VAL A 452 -89.47 88.44 -34.25
C VAL A 452 -89.26 86.96 -34.59
N SER A 453 -88.02 86.57 -34.87
CA SER A 453 -87.71 85.17 -35.17
C SER A 453 -87.98 84.27 -33.96
N LEU A 454 -87.57 84.68 -32.76
CA LEU A 454 -87.78 83.94 -31.51
C LEU A 454 -89.27 83.76 -31.18
N SER A 455 -90.12 84.73 -31.54
CA SER A 455 -91.58 84.68 -31.34
C SER A 455 -92.28 83.55 -32.12
N LYS A 456 -91.66 83.04 -33.20
CA LYS A 456 -92.18 81.91 -33.98
C LYS A 456 -92.26 80.61 -33.17
N ILE A 457 -91.55 80.50 -32.03
CA ILE A 457 -91.58 79.32 -31.14
C ILE A 457 -92.90 79.25 -30.33
N VAL A 458 -93.56 80.39 -30.11
CA VAL A 458 -94.72 80.49 -29.19
C VAL A 458 -95.84 79.46 -29.44
N PRO A 459 -96.21 79.13 -30.70
CA PRO A 459 -97.23 78.13 -30.99
C PRO A 459 -96.87 76.70 -30.54
N TYR A 460 -95.58 76.39 -30.36
CA TYR A 460 -95.07 75.03 -30.12
C TYR A 460 -94.67 74.76 -28.66
N LEU A 461 -94.93 75.69 -27.74
CA LEU A 461 -94.53 75.58 -26.33
C LEU A 461 -95.07 74.32 -25.63
N LYS A 462 -96.26 73.84 -26.01
CA LYS A 462 -96.86 72.61 -25.45
C LYS A 462 -96.09 71.33 -25.84
N GLU A 463 -95.55 71.28 -27.05
CA GLU A 463 -94.81 70.11 -27.53
C GLU A 463 -93.53 69.91 -26.72
N VAL A 464 -92.82 71.00 -26.44
CA VAL A 464 -91.58 70.97 -25.66
C VAL A 464 -91.82 70.65 -24.18
N GLU A 465 -92.98 71.05 -23.64
CA GLU A 465 -93.37 70.72 -22.27
C GLU A 465 -93.60 69.21 -22.08
N ILE A 466 -94.21 68.55 -23.06
CA ILE A 466 -94.40 67.09 -23.06
C ILE A 466 -93.05 66.37 -23.07
N LEU A 467 -92.12 66.81 -23.93
CA LEU A 467 -90.78 66.25 -24.01
C LEU A 467 -90.02 66.40 -22.68
N ASN A 468 -90.08 67.57 -22.05
CA ASN A 468 -89.40 67.82 -20.78
C ASN A 468 -89.95 66.97 -19.62
N ASN A 469 -91.27 66.76 -19.59
CA ASN A 469 -91.89 65.90 -18.59
C ASN A 469 -91.46 64.43 -18.76
N SER A 470 -91.34 63.95 -19.99
CA SER A 470 -90.80 62.60 -20.28
C SER A 470 -89.35 62.42 -19.79
N LEU A 471 -88.50 63.44 -19.98
CA LEU A 471 -87.11 63.43 -19.51
C LEU A 471 -87.02 63.40 -17.97
N LYS A 472 -87.86 64.18 -17.27
CA LYS A 472 -87.97 64.15 -15.80
C LYS A 472 -88.40 62.79 -15.29
N GLU A 473 -89.39 62.17 -15.92
CA GLU A 473 -89.84 60.82 -15.55
C GLU A 473 -88.74 59.77 -15.73
N LYS A 474 -87.90 59.89 -16.77
CA LYS A 474 -86.75 59.01 -16.98
C LYS A 474 -85.69 59.20 -15.88
N ASN A 475 -85.31 60.43 -15.56
CA ASN A 475 -84.30 60.71 -14.54
C ASN A 475 -84.73 60.28 -13.13
N ASN A 476 -86.01 60.46 -12.80
CA ASN A 476 -86.57 59.97 -11.53
C ASN A 476 -86.52 58.44 -11.45
N ARG A 477 -86.77 57.72 -12.56
CA ARG A 477 -86.60 56.26 -12.63
C ARG A 477 -85.15 55.84 -12.37
N VAL A 478 -84.17 56.50 -13.00
CA VAL A 478 -82.74 56.24 -12.79
C VAL A 478 -82.32 56.47 -11.32
N SER A 479 -82.75 57.58 -10.71
CA SER A 479 -82.47 57.89 -9.30
C SER A 479 -83.05 56.83 -8.35
N SER A 480 -84.27 56.37 -8.62
CA SER A 480 -84.92 55.32 -7.83
C SER A 480 -84.23 53.95 -7.87
N GLN A 481 -83.45 53.68 -8.92
CA GLN A 481 -82.76 52.41 -9.15
C GLN A 481 -81.30 52.38 -8.64
N ALA A 482 -80.70 53.54 -8.32
CA ALA A 482 -79.29 53.68 -7.98
C ALA A 482 -78.83 52.85 -6.76
N SER A 483 -79.65 52.82 -5.70
CA SER A 483 -79.36 52.04 -4.48
C SER A 483 -79.28 50.54 -4.74
N ARG A 484 -80.09 50.03 -5.69
CA ARG A 484 -80.11 48.62 -6.08
C ARG A 484 -78.88 48.25 -6.91
N LEU A 485 -78.39 49.15 -7.77
CA LEU A 485 -77.15 48.97 -8.53
C LEU A 485 -75.92 48.85 -7.60
N ILE A 486 -75.81 49.74 -6.61
CA ILE A 486 -74.73 49.71 -5.60
C ILE A 486 -74.76 48.38 -4.81
N SER A 487 -75.95 47.91 -4.44
CA SER A 487 -76.12 46.62 -3.76
C SER A 487 -75.72 45.42 -4.64
N LEU A 488 -75.98 45.46 -5.95
CA LEU A 488 -75.57 44.39 -6.86
C LEU A 488 -74.05 44.37 -7.07
N ASN A 489 -73.42 45.55 -7.23
CA ASN A 489 -71.97 45.66 -7.40
C ASN A 489 -71.19 45.17 -6.17
N SER A 490 -71.62 45.55 -4.96
CA SER A 490 -71.00 45.04 -3.72
C SER A 490 -71.10 43.51 -3.58
N LYS A 491 -72.19 42.88 -4.05
CA LYS A 491 -72.32 41.41 -4.10
C LYS A 491 -71.38 40.78 -5.13
N ILE A 492 -71.18 41.42 -6.27
CA ILE A 492 -70.23 40.98 -7.31
C ILE A 492 -68.79 41.00 -6.78
N GLU A 493 -68.39 42.11 -6.14
CA GLU A 493 -67.07 42.25 -5.52
C GLU A 493 -66.80 41.19 -4.46
N LEU A 494 -67.79 40.92 -3.58
CA LEU A 494 -67.66 39.88 -2.56
C LEU A 494 -67.45 38.49 -3.16
N ILE A 495 -68.17 38.16 -4.24
CA ILE A 495 -68.03 36.87 -4.93
C ILE A 495 -66.68 36.76 -5.62
N GLU A 496 -66.22 37.85 -6.24
CA GLU A 496 -64.91 37.92 -6.90
C GLU A 496 -63.75 37.73 -5.91
N GLU A 497 -63.81 38.38 -4.76
CA GLU A 497 -62.81 38.20 -3.71
C GLU A 497 -62.81 36.76 -3.17
N LYS A 498 -63.97 36.13 -2.99
CA LYS A 498 -64.06 34.71 -2.60
C LYS A 498 -63.40 33.78 -3.62
N LEU A 499 -63.68 33.98 -4.91
CA LEU A 499 -63.08 33.17 -5.98
C LEU A 499 -61.56 33.38 -6.06
N ARG A 500 -61.09 34.62 -5.88
CA ARG A 500 -59.67 34.96 -5.84
C ARG A 500 -58.94 34.32 -4.65
N LEU A 501 -59.52 34.37 -3.46
CA LEU A 501 -58.92 33.73 -2.28
C LEU A 501 -58.82 32.20 -2.46
N CYS A 502 -59.84 31.58 -3.07
CA CYS A 502 -59.79 30.15 -3.39
C CYS A 502 -58.64 29.81 -4.36
N THR A 503 -58.45 30.59 -5.43
CA THR A 503 -57.37 30.32 -6.39
C THR A 503 -55.99 30.51 -5.76
N VAL A 504 -55.80 31.52 -4.91
CA VAL A 504 -54.55 31.72 -4.15
C VAL A 504 -54.26 30.49 -3.29
N HIS A 505 -55.20 30.05 -2.46
CA HIS A 505 -55.01 28.88 -1.59
C HIS A 505 -54.81 27.57 -2.38
N GLU A 506 -55.46 27.39 -3.53
CA GLU A 506 -55.21 26.24 -4.42
C GLU A 506 -53.78 26.24 -4.98
N THR A 507 -53.25 27.41 -5.34
CA THR A 507 -51.85 27.53 -5.79
C THR A 507 -50.86 27.24 -4.66
N GLU A 508 -51.14 27.68 -3.43
CA GLU A 508 -50.35 27.35 -2.23
C GLU A 508 -50.34 25.83 -1.97
N ILE A 509 -51.50 25.18 -2.00
CA ILE A 509 -51.61 23.71 -1.85
C ILE A 509 -50.80 22.99 -2.93
N THR A 510 -50.88 23.46 -4.18
CA THR A 510 -50.15 22.85 -5.30
C THR A 510 -48.64 23.00 -5.13
N ALA A 511 -48.17 24.15 -4.64
CA ALA A 511 -46.76 24.37 -4.31
C ALA A 511 -46.29 23.45 -3.18
N SER A 512 -47.02 23.37 -2.07
CA SER A 512 -46.70 22.46 -0.95
C SER A 512 -46.74 20.99 -1.37
N LYS A 513 -47.66 20.56 -2.25
CA LYS A 513 -47.67 19.20 -2.80
C LYS A 513 -46.39 18.87 -3.58
N ARG A 514 -45.81 19.83 -4.32
CA ARG A 514 -44.50 19.65 -5.00
C ARG A 514 -43.33 19.56 -4.03
N VAL A 515 -43.36 20.33 -2.93
CA VAL A 515 -42.37 20.19 -1.86
C VAL A 515 -42.46 18.80 -1.23
N LEU A 516 -43.67 18.30 -0.99
CA LEU A 516 -43.92 16.97 -0.43
C LEU A 516 -43.39 15.84 -1.32
N THR A 517 -43.53 15.93 -2.64
CA THR A 517 -42.97 14.92 -3.55
C THR A 517 -41.45 14.91 -3.52
N GLY A 518 -40.80 16.08 -3.47
CA GLY A 518 -39.35 16.20 -3.28
C GLY A 518 -38.87 15.65 -1.93
N LEU A 519 -39.57 15.97 -0.84
CA LEU A 519 -39.25 15.41 0.48
C LEU A 519 -39.41 13.89 0.52
N ASN A 520 -40.43 13.34 -0.14
CA ASN A 520 -40.63 11.89 -0.19
C ASN A 520 -39.50 11.17 -0.94
N SER A 521 -39.03 11.70 -2.07
CA SER A 521 -37.90 11.11 -2.80
C SER A 521 -36.60 11.17 -2.00
N GLU A 522 -36.33 12.28 -1.33
CA GLU A 522 -35.18 12.41 -0.42
C GLU A 522 -35.26 11.41 0.74
N ILE A 523 -36.43 11.24 1.37
CA ILE A 523 -36.63 10.24 2.44
C ILE A 523 -36.33 8.83 1.96
N VAL A 524 -36.77 8.47 0.74
CA VAL A 524 -36.50 7.15 0.15
C VAL A 524 -35.00 6.94 -0.07
N ASN A 525 -34.30 7.96 -0.58
CA ASN A 525 -32.84 7.89 -0.77
C ASN A 525 -32.11 7.70 0.57
N ILE A 526 -32.47 8.48 1.60
CA ILE A 526 -31.88 8.36 2.94
C ILE A 526 -32.10 6.96 3.53
N LEU A 527 -33.30 6.37 3.34
CA LEU A 527 -33.57 4.99 3.78
C LEU A 527 -32.70 3.96 3.06
N SER A 528 -32.45 4.14 1.77
CA SER A 528 -31.52 3.32 1.00
C SER A 528 -30.08 3.46 1.52
N ASP A 529 -29.63 4.69 1.80
CA ASP A 529 -28.30 4.96 2.37
C ASP A 529 -28.13 4.30 3.73
N ILE A 530 -29.13 4.40 4.62
CA ILE A 530 -29.13 3.72 5.95
C ILE A 530 -28.97 2.20 5.79
N HIS A 531 -29.61 1.59 4.79
CA HIS A 531 -29.47 0.16 4.52
C HIS A 531 -28.05 -0.19 4.03
N ALA A 532 -27.47 0.62 3.14
CA ALA A 532 -26.09 0.46 2.69
C ALA A 532 -25.09 0.62 3.85
N TYR A 533 -25.30 1.60 4.74
CA TYR A 533 -24.46 1.81 5.91
C TYR A 533 -24.52 0.65 6.91
N LYS A 534 -25.68 -0.02 7.09
CA LYS A 534 -25.75 -1.26 7.90
C LYS A 534 -24.84 -2.37 7.37
N ALA A 535 -24.81 -2.56 6.05
CA ALA A 535 -23.91 -3.54 5.42
C ALA A 535 -22.44 -3.15 5.61
N GLN A 536 -22.13 -1.84 5.55
CA GLN A 536 -20.78 -1.33 5.81
C GLN A 536 -20.37 -1.52 7.28
N ILE A 537 -21.24 -1.23 8.25
CA ILE A 537 -20.99 -1.45 9.69
C ILE A 537 -20.65 -2.91 9.97
N SER A 538 -21.35 -3.84 9.34
CA SER A 538 -21.05 -5.28 9.49
C SER A 538 -19.64 -5.62 9.00
N LYS A 539 -19.17 -5.00 7.91
CA LYS A 539 -17.80 -5.16 7.39
C LYS A 539 -16.77 -4.49 8.30
N ASP A 540 -17.07 -3.29 8.80
CA ASP A 540 -16.23 -2.55 9.74
C ASP A 540 -16.08 -3.33 11.06
N TYR A 541 -17.13 -3.97 11.57
CA TYR A 541 -17.09 -4.84 12.75
C TYR A 541 -16.10 -6.00 12.56
N ILE A 542 -16.24 -6.77 11.46
CA ILE A 542 -15.33 -7.88 11.15
C ILE A 542 -13.88 -7.39 11.01
N PHE A 543 -13.70 -6.18 10.47
CA PHE A 543 -12.39 -5.56 10.35
C PHE A 543 -11.79 -5.23 11.71
N ASN A 544 -12.56 -4.54 12.55
CA ASN A 544 -12.11 -4.07 13.86
C ASN A 544 -11.80 -5.26 14.79
N GLU A 545 -12.63 -6.30 14.75
CA GLU A 545 -12.39 -7.55 15.47
C GLU A 545 -11.07 -8.21 15.03
N PHE A 546 -10.82 -8.31 13.72
CA PHE A 546 -9.56 -8.84 13.20
C PHE A 546 -8.36 -7.98 13.61
N ALA A 547 -8.47 -6.65 13.55
CA ALA A 547 -7.40 -5.74 13.95
C ALA A 547 -7.06 -5.88 15.44
N ASN A 548 -8.06 -6.02 16.31
CA ASN A 548 -7.85 -6.27 17.74
C ASN A 548 -7.19 -7.64 17.99
N ASN A 549 -7.69 -8.70 17.34
CA ASN A 549 -7.09 -10.04 17.43
C ASN A 549 -5.66 -10.06 16.89
N LEU A 550 -5.35 -9.22 15.90
CA LEU A 550 -4.01 -9.09 15.34
C LEU A 550 -3.01 -8.51 16.35
N GLU A 551 -3.39 -7.53 17.18
CA GLU A 551 -2.52 -7.03 18.25
C GLU A 551 -2.23 -8.11 19.30
N ALA A 552 -3.25 -8.82 19.75
CA ALA A 552 -3.11 -9.91 20.71
C ALA A 552 -2.23 -11.02 20.15
N SER A 553 -2.48 -11.43 18.90
CA SER A 553 -1.66 -12.40 18.17
C SER A 553 -0.22 -11.94 17.98
N TYR A 554 0.00 -10.66 17.67
CA TYR A 554 1.35 -10.10 17.51
C TYR A 554 2.14 -10.16 18.81
N LYS A 555 1.51 -9.73 19.92
CA LYS A 555 2.11 -9.83 21.27
C LYS A 555 2.45 -11.27 21.62
N LYS A 556 1.54 -12.21 21.32
CA LYS A 556 1.73 -13.63 21.57
C LYS A 556 2.94 -14.19 20.81
N ILE A 557 3.00 -13.99 19.48
CA ILE A 557 4.13 -14.45 18.64
C ILE A 557 5.45 -13.83 19.07
N TYR A 558 5.45 -12.52 19.39
CA TYR A 558 6.65 -11.84 19.85
C TYR A 558 7.22 -12.48 21.13
N ASN A 559 6.35 -12.81 22.09
CA ASN A 559 6.76 -13.47 23.32
C ASN A 559 7.23 -14.91 23.06
N GLU A 560 6.50 -15.68 22.25
CA GLU A 560 6.85 -17.08 21.94
C GLU A 560 8.19 -17.20 21.20
N LEU A 561 8.49 -16.28 20.27
CA LEU A 561 9.80 -16.22 19.61
C LEU A 561 10.93 -15.95 20.60
N ASN A 562 10.73 -15.02 21.54
CA ASN A 562 11.72 -14.72 22.58
C ASN A 562 11.91 -15.89 23.55
N SER A 563 10.81 -16.53 23.98
CA SER A 563 10.86 -17.72 24.83
C SER A 563 11.61 -18.85 24.14
N TYR A 564 11.27 -19.15 22.87
CA TYR A 564 11.95 -20.18 22.11
C TYR A 564 13.46 -19.92 21.97
N LYS A 565 13.86 -18.67 21.68
CA LYS A 565 15.28 -18.27 21.64
C LYS A 565 15.96 -18.55 22.99
N GLN A 566 15.36 -18.11 24.08
CA GLN A 566 15.92 -18.25 25.43
C GLN A 566 16.00 -19.71 25.89
N GLU A 567 15.01 -20.52 25.56
CA GLU A 567 14.99 -21.96 25.86
C GLU A 567 16.13 -22.69 25.15
N VAL A 568 16.33 -22.43 23.84
CA VAL A 568 17.44 -23.05 23.08
C VAL A 568 18.80 -22.60 23.60
N GLU A 569 18.97 -21.30 23.88
CA GLU A 569 20.23 -20.77 24.45
C GLU A 569 20.52 -21.39 25.82
N ALA A 570 19.53 -21.41 26.73
CA ALA A 570 19.66 -21.98 28.07
C ALA A 570 20.01 -23.47 28.03
N GLU A 571 19.35 -24.23 27.16
CA GLU A 571 19.61 -25.65 27.00
C GLU A 571 21.01 -25.93 26.48
N ASN A 572 21.52 -25.16 25.51
CA ASN A 572 22.87 -25.39 24.98
C ASN A 572 23.96 -25.03 26.00
N ILE A 573 23.78 -23.96 26.79
CA ILE A 573 24.81 -23.52 27.76
C ILE A 573 24.75 -24.22 29.12
N SER A 574 23.63 -24.82 29.49
CA SER A 574 23.51 -25.46 30.80
C SER A 574 24.51 -26.62 30.95
N GLY A 575 25.46 -26.51 31.89
CA GLY A 575 26.40 -27.57 32.23
C GLY A 575 27.63 -27.67 31.33
N ILE A 576 27.89 -26.67 30.47
CA ILE A 576 29.09 -26.62 29.62
C ILE A 576 30.22 -25.76 30.22
N GLU A 577 30.01 -25.11 31.36
CA GLU A 577 30.92 -24.13 31.96
C GLU A 577 32.32 -24.73 32.20
N LEU A 578 32.37 -25.91 32.84
CA LEU A 578 33.62 -26.60 33.18
C LEU A 578 34.36 -27.11 31.94
N SER A 579 33.65 -27.68 30.97
CA SER A 579 34.27 -28.14 29.73
C SER A 579 34.78 -26.97 28.89
N THR A 580 34.04 -25.84 28.88
CA THR A 580 34.44 -24.64 28.14
C THR A 580 35.71 -24.04 28.76
N LEU A 581 35.74 -23.93 30.09
CA LEU A 581 36.92 -23.49 30.84
C LEU A 581 38.14 -24.37 30.53
N SER A 582 37.95 -25.70 30.58
CA SER A 582 39.01 -26.67 30.28
C SER A 582 39.55 -26.51 28.86
N TYR A 583 38.68 -26.46 27.84
CA TYR A 583 39.12 -26.31 26.45
C TYR A 583 39.79 -24.96 26.19
N TYR A 584 39.23 -23.87 26.73
CA TYR A 584 39.82 -22.54 26.58
C TYR A 584 41.24 -22.48 27.15
N ASN A 585 41.43 -22.94 28.39
CA ASN A 585 42.76 -22.95 29.03
C ASN A 585 43.73 -23.93 28.35
N GLN A 586 43.25 -25.02 27.74
CA GLN A 586 44.11 -25.92 26.96
C GLN A 586 44.60 -25.26 25.67
N ILE A 587 43.74 -24.52 24.96
CA ILE A 587 44.12 -23.77 23.75
C ILE A 587 45.15 -22.68 24.10
N ASN A 588 44.99 -22.03 25.26
CA ASN A 588 45.81 -20.89 25.71
C ASN A 588 46.88 -21.30 26.76
N LYS A 589 47.25 -22.58 26.83
CA LYS A 589 48.09 -23.17 27.90
C LYS A 589 49.45 -22.49 28.10
N HIS A 590 50.00 -21.88 27.05
CA HIS A 590 51.32 -21.25 27.06
C HIS A 590 51.28 -19.73 27.16
N ASP A 591 50.09 -19.14 27.30
CA ASP A 591 49.92 -17.71 27.44
C ASP A 591 50.27 -17.25 28.87
N ALA A 592 50.29 -15.95 29.10
CA ALA A 592 50.61 -15.43 30.42
C ALA A 592 49.56 -15.92 31.46
N PRO A 593 49.95 -16.15 32.72
CA PRO A 593 48.99 -16.55 33.76
C PRO A 593 47.80 -15.57 33.93
N SER A 594 48.02 -14.30 33.58
CA SER A 594 46.97 -13.27 33.55
C SER A 594 45.88 -13.51 32.51
N ASP A 595 46.16 -14.26 31.44
CA ASP A 595 45.22 -14.52 30.34
C ASP A 595 44.43 -15.82 30.55
N LEU A 596 44.83 -16.63 31.53
CA LEU A 596 44.13 -17.84 31.92
C LEU A 596 42.87 -17.49 32.73
N VAL A 597 41.79 -18.22 32.46
CA VAL A 597 40.51 -18.04 33.12
C VAL A 597 40.38 -19.07 34.25
N SER A 598 39.80 -18.66 35.37
CA SER A 598 39.52 -19.53 36.53
C SER A 598 38.07 -20.04 36.56
N GLU A 599 37.13 -19.25 36.03
CA GLU A 599 35.71 -19.59 36.00
C GLU A 599 35.01 -18.94 34.78
N ILE A 600 34.05 -19.64 34.18
CA ILE A 600 33.18 -19.11 33.11
C ILE A 600 31.73 -19.20 33.57
N LYS A 601 30.99 -18.09 33.47
CA LYS A 601 29.56 -17.99 33.83
C LYS A 601 28.76 -17.41 32.67
N PHE A 602 27.52 -17.87 32.53
CA PHE A 602 26.55 -17.27 31.62
C PHE A 602 25.55 -16.44 32.43
N LYS A 603 25.50 -15.13 32.17
CA LYS A 603 24.59 -14.21 32.87
C LYS A 603 23.58 -13.63 31.89
N GLN A 604 22.30 -13.73 32.22
CA GLN A 604 21.25 -13.12 31.42
C GLN A 604 21.08 -11.63 31.78
N ALA A 605 21.08 -10.76 30.78
CA ALA A 605 20.83 -9.33 30.89
C ALA A 605 19.89 -8.87 29.77
N ASN A 606 18.77 -8.21 30.11
CA ASN A 606 17.78 -7.72 29.13
C ASN A 606 17.25 -8.77 28.14
N GLY A 607 17.18 -10.04 28.55
CA GLY A 607 16.71 -11.14 27.71
C GLY A 607 17.75 -11.76 26.80
N THR A 608 19.03 -11.35 26.91
CA THR A 608 20.15 -11.97 26.19
C THR A 608 21.26 -12.40 27.14
N TYR A 609 22.07 -13.38 26.75
CA TYR A 609 23.16 -13.89 27.58
C TYR A 609 24.48 -13.16 27.32
N ARG A 610 25.24 -12.92 28.40
CA ARG A 610 26.63 -12.47 28.41
C ARG A 610 27.52 -13.55 29.02
N ILE A 611 28.74 -13.63 28.53
CA ILE A 611 29.77 -14.55 29.04
C ILE A 611 30.64 -13.75 30.02
N ILE A 612 30.59 -14.13 31.28
CA ILE A 612 31.37 -13.52 32.35
C ILE A 612 32.53 -14.45 32.67
N LEU A 613 33.74 -13.90 32.63
CA LEU A 613 34.98 -14.61 32.92
C LEU A 613 35.50 -14.15 34.26
N LYS A 614 35.93 -15.11 35.09
CA LYS A 614 36.71 -14.82 36.28
C LYS A 614 38.18 -15.06 35.99
N MET A 615 38.98 -14.01 35.95
CA MET A 615 40.42 -14.10 35.68
C MET A 615 41.18 -14.60 36.93
N GLN A 616 42.47 -14.93 36.81
CA GLN A 616 43.27 -15.41 37.95
C GLN A 616 43.45 -14.37 39.07
N ASP A 617 43.22 -13.09 38.79
CA ASP A 617 43.25 -12.00 39.77
C ASP A 617 41.91 -11.80 40.51
N ASP A 618 41.01 -12.78 40.39
CA ASP A 618 39.68 -12.84 41.02
C ASP A 618 38.66 -11.80 40.50
N LYS A 619 39.00 -11.04 39.45
CA LYS A 619 38.06 -10.10 38.82
C LYS A 619 37.10 -10.81 37.87
N GLU A 620 35.84 -10.36 37.90
CA GLU A 620 34.79 -10.80 36.98
C GLU A 620 34.53 -9.73 35.92
N ASP A 621 34.78 -10.06 34.66
CA ASP A 621 34.60 -9.16 33.52
C ASP A 621 33.82 -9.82 32.37
N ASP A 622 33.19 -9.02 31.52
CA ASP A 622 32.58 -9.51 30.27
C ASP A 622 33.68 -9.93 29.29
N ALA A 623 33.57 -11.15 28.76
CA ALA A 623 34.53 -11.73 27.83
C ALA A 623 34.86 -10.80 26.64
N PHE A 624 33.86 -10.10 26.10
CA PHE A 624 34.02 -9.20 24.95
C PHE A 624 34.73 -7.88 25.28
N CYS A 625 34.79 -7.52 26.56
CA CYS A 625 35.47 -6.31 27.01
C CYS A 625 36.95 -6.54 27.32
N VAL A 626 37.33 -7.77 27.66
CA VAL A 626 38.69 -8.09 28.16
C VAL A 626 39.50 -8.94 27.20
N LEU A 627 38.88 -9.86 26.45
CA LEU A 627 39.61 -10.75 25.55
C LEU A 627 39.96 -10.10 24.22
N SER A 628 41.14 -10.41 23.69
CA SER A 628 41.51 -10.07 22.32
C SER A 628 40.72 -10.91 21.29
N GLU A 629 40.74 -10.50 20.02
CA GLU A 629 40.04 -11.23 18.96
C GLU A 629 40.47 -12.70 18.86
N GLY A 630 41.78 -12.99 18.98
CA GLY A 630 42.30 -14.35 19.00
C GLY A 630 41.75 -15.19 20.16
N HIS A 631 41.69 -14.60 21.37
CA HIS A 631 41.12 -15.25 22.55
C HIS A 631 39.61 -15.44 22.43
N LEU A 632 38.87 -14.51 21.80
CA LEU A 632 37.45 -14.70 21.50
C LEU A 632 37.22 -15.85 20.52
N ARG A 633 38.07 -16.03 19.51
CA ARG A 633 37.99 -17.18 18.60
C ARG A 633 38.28 -18.50 19.33
N ALA A 634 39.25 -18.50 20.25
CA ALA A 634 39.54 -19.65 21.12
C ALA A 634 38.34 -19.98 22.04
N LEU A 635 37.70 -18.97 22.63
CA LEU A 635 36.50 -19.12 23.44
C LEU A 635 35.32 -19.66 22.63
N GLY A 636 35.11 -19.15 21.41
CA GLY A 636 34.08 -19.65 20.50
C GLY A 636 34.28 -21.12 20.15
N LEU A 637 35.53 -21.54 19.88
CA LEU A 637 35.87 -22.94 19.66
C LEU A 637 35.60 -23.80 20.91
N ALA A 638 36.00 -23.34 22.09
CA ALA A 638 35.78 -24.04 23.35
C ALA A 638 34.29 -24.25 23.66
N LEU A 639 33.44 -23.26 23.38
CA LEU A 639 31.99 -23.36 23.53
C LEU A 639 31.37 -24.41 22.60
N LEU A 640 31.71 -24.37 21.31
CA LEU A 640 31.19 -25.32 20.32
C LEU A 640 31.64 -26.75 20.63
N LEU A 641 32.91 -26.95 21.03
CA LEU A 641 33.41 -28.26 21.46
C LEU A 641 32.71 -28.77 22.73
N SER A 642 32.38 -27.88 23.65
CA SER A 642 31.67 -28.23 24.88
C SER A 642 30.23 -28.66 24.61
N VAL A 643 29.54 -27.96 23.70
CA VAL A 643 28.20 -28.38 23.25
C VAL A 643 28.27 -29.73 22.53
N ALA A 644 29.26 -29.94 21.67
CA ALA A 644 29.44 -31.23 21.02
C ALA A 644 29.67 -32.37 22.02
N LYS A 645 30.51 -32.12 23.04
CA LYS A 645 30.77 -33.06 24.15
C LYS A 645 29.52 -33.38 24.94
N LYS A 646 28.75 -32.35 25.32
CA LYS A 646 27.46 -32.51 26.03
C LYS A 646 26.49 -33.39 25.24
N ASN A 647 26.41 -33.15 23.93
CA ASN A 647 25.54 -33.88 23.01
C ASN A 647 26.10 -35.25 22.58
N CYS A 648 27.28 -35.64 23.06
CA CYS A 648 27.97 -36.89 22.77
C CYS A 648 28.09 -37.18 21.26
N HIS A 649 28.46 -36.17 20.46
CA HIS A 649 28.58 -36.37 19.02
C HIS A 649 29.72 -37.32 18.67
N PRO A 650 29.47 -38.35 17.85
CA PRO A 650 30.48 -39.35 17.48
C PRO A 650 31.45 -38.83 16.40
N ILE A 651 31.12 -37.71 15.75
CA ILE A 651 31.89 -37.10 14.65
C ILE A 651 31.90 -35.58 14.84
N ILE A 652 33.06 -34.95 14.64
CA ILE A 652 33.22 -33.50 14.55
C ILE A 652 33.94 -33.13 13.26
N ILE A 653 33.37 -32.17 12.54
CA ILE A 653 33.89 -31.63 11.27
C ILE A 653 34.40 -30.21 11.50
N PHE A 654 35.68 -30.00 11.25
CA PHE A 654 36.35 -28.70 11.34
C PHE A 654 36.61 -28.16 9.93
N ASP A 655 35.82 -27.16 9.50
CA ASP A 655 36.02 -26.48 8.20
C ASP A 655 36.94 -25.25 8.36
N ASP A 656 38.23 -25.43 8.06
CA ASP A 656 39.27 -24.40 8.08
C ASP A 656 39.42 -23.65 9.43
N VAL A 657 38.94 -24.25 10.52
CA VAL A 657 38.85 -23.66 11.88
C VAL A 657 40.20 -23.20 12.42
N VAL A 658 41.23 -24.02 12.22
CA VAL A 658 42.59 -23.75 12.71
C VAL A 658 43.12 -22.42 12.19
N ASN A 659 42.70 -22.02 10.99
CA ASN A 659 43.17 -20.78 10.37
C ASN A 659 42.48 -19.53 10.91
N ALA A 660 41.37 -19.67 11.64
CA ALA A 660 40.83 -18.59 12.45
C ALA A 660 41.67 -18.36 13.71
N ILE A 661 42.47 -19.32 14.16
CA ILE A 661 43.22 -19.21 15.42
C ILE A 661 44.67 -18.81 15.15
N ASP A 662 45.25 -18.02 16.05
CA ASP A 662 46.61 -17.52 15.94
C ASP A 662 47.64 -18.67 15.95
N THR A 663 48.73 -18.49 15.20
CA THR A 663 49.72 -19.53 14.92
C THR A 663 50.31 -20.16 16.18
N GLU A 664 50.46 -19.39 17.25
CA GLU A 664 51.02 -19.83 18.54
C GLU A 664 50.12 -20.85 19.27
N HIS A 665 48.80 -20.71 19.17
CA HIS A 665 47.86 -21.63 19.82
C HIS A 665 47.58 -22.89 18.99
N ARG A 666 47.96 -22.93 17.71
CA ARG A 666 47.66 -24.06 16.80
C ARG A 666 48.30 -25.38 17.25
N SER A 667 49.48 -25.34 17.86
CA SER A 667 50.10 -26.54 18.45
C SER A 667 49.28 -27.08 19.62
N ASN A 668 48.73 -26.19 20.45
CA ASN A 668 47.95 -26.56 21.62
C ASN A 668 46.64 -27.24 21.21
N ILE A 669 46.06 -26.85 20.07
CA ILE A 669 44.90 -27.54 19.48
C ILE A 669 45.25 -28.99 19.10
N ILE A 670 46.43 -29.24 18.53
CA ILE A 670 46.90 -30.60 18.19
C ILE A 670 47.07 -31.45 19.47
N ASP A 671 47.56 -30.84 20.55
CA ASP A 671 47.71 -31.47 21.85
C ASP A 671 46.35 -31.80 22.46
N MET A 672 45.44 -30.82 22.52
CA MET A 672 44.05 -31.00 22.95
C MET A 672 43.33 -32.13 22.18
N PHE A 673 43.48 -32.19 20.85
CA PHE A 673 42.88 -33.26 20.01
C PHE A 673 43.42 -34.67 20.31
N SER A 674 44.58 -34.77 20.96
CA SER A 674 45.22 -36.05 21.30
C SER A 674 44.99 -36.44 22.76
N GLU A 675 44.88 -35.45 23.65
CA GLU A 675 44.87 -35.62 25.10
C GLU A 675 43.47 -35.63 25.71
N ASP A 676 42.50 -34.91 25.13
CA ASP A 676 41.14 -34.87 25.68
C ASP A 676 40.40 -36.21 25.49
N SER A 677 39.82 -36.70 26.58
CA SER A 677 39.09 -37.98 26.65
C SER A 677 37.94 -38.11 25.65
N TYR A 678 37.18 -37.04 25.38
CA TYR A 678 36.05 -37.08 24.45
C TYR A 678 36.56 -36.96 23.02
N LEU A 679 37.45 -36.01 22.76
CA LEU A 679 37.97 -35.78 21.42
C LEU A 679 38.76 -36.98 20.91
N LYS A 680 39.52 -37.68 21.76
CA LYS A 680 40.31 -38.86 21.38
C LYS A 680 39.46 -39.95 20.73
N ASP A 681 38.29 -40.24 21.29
CA ASP A 681 37.38 -41.31 20.86
C ASP A 681 36.35 -40.87 19.79
N THR A 682 36.32 -39.58 19.46
CA THR A 682 35.39 -38.99 18.46
C THR A 682 36.05 -38.98 17.08
N GLN A 683 35.35 -39.33 15.99
CA GLN A 683 35.92 -39.17 14.65
C GLN A 683 36.09 -37.69 14.30
N ARG A 684 37.31 -37.29 13.88
CA ARG A 684 37.66 -35.89 13.60
C ARG A 684 37.96 -35.73 12.12
N ILE A 685 37.17 -34.92 11.41
CA ILE A 685 37.39 -34.58 10.00
C ILE A 685 37.86 -33.12 9.95
N ILE A 686 39.13 -32.91 9.60
CA ILE A 686 39.78 -31.60 9.70
C ILE A 686 40.22 -31.14 8.33
N THR A 687 39.70 -30.00 7.86
CA THR A 687 40.22 -29.33 6.66
C THR A 687 41.11 -28.16 7.05
N THR A 688 42.23 -27.96 6.34
CA THR A 688 43.13 -26.83 6.59
C THR A 688 43.92 -26.43 5.36
N HIS A 689 44.30 -25.16 5.26
CA HIS A 689 45.33 -24.68 4.33
C HIS A 689 46.69 -24.41 4.99
N ASP A 690 46.81 -24.61 6.30
CA ASP A 690 48.08 -24.48 7.01
C ASP A 690 48.90 -25.76 6.84
N ARG A 691 49.97 -25.65 6.05
CA ARG A 691 50.91 -26.74 5.79
C ARG A 691 51.64 -27.19 7.05
N MET A 692 52.04 -26.26 7.92
CA MET A 692 52.75 -26.59 9.16
C MET A 692 51.85 -27.34 10.14
N PHE A 693 50.58 -26.92 10.26
CA PHE A 693 49.60 -27.65 11.05
C PHE A 693 49.38 -29.06 10.50
N TRP A 694 49.16 -29.20 9.19
CA TRP A 694 48.98 -30.48 8.52
C TRP A 694 50.19 -31.42 8.70
N GLU A 695 51.41 -30.91 8.55
CA GLU A 695 52.63 -31.70 8.76
C GLU A 695 52.78 -32.13 10.22
N LYS A 696 52.53 -31.23 11.18
CA LYS A 696 52.61 -31.53 12.62
C LYS A 696 51.58 -32.57 13.05
N ILE A 697 50.31 -32.41 12.69
CA ILE A 697 49.26 -33.37 13.04
C ILE A 697 49.53 -34.72 12.35
N SER A 698 50.02 -34.71 11.11
CA SER A 698 50.41 -35.94 10.41
C SER A 698 51.57 -36.64 11.10
N ASN A 699 52.63 -35.91 11.46
CA ASN A 699 53.80 -36.49 12.13
C ASN A 699 53.51 -37.00 13.55
N LYS A 700 52.60 -36.34 14.27
CA LYS A 700 52.16 -36.80 15.60
C LYS A 700 51.38 -38.12 15.51
N ASN A 701 50.53 -38.27 14.50
CA ASN A 701 49.72 -39.48 14.30
C ASN A 701 50.42 -40.59 13.50
N LYS A 702 51.47 -40.29 12.71
CA LYS A 702 52.32 -41.29 12.00
C LYS A 702 53.00 -42.31 12.92
N LYS A 703 53.20 -41.98 14.20
CA LYS A 703 53.85 -42.86 15.19
C LYS A 703 52.90 -43.91 15.79
N ALA A 704 51.58 -43.78 15.56
CA ALA A 704 50.59 -44.75 15.98
C ALA A 704 50.40 -45.80 14.87
N THR A 705 50.65 -47.06 15.18
CA THR A 705 50.69 -48.23 14.27
C THR A 705 49.34 -48.68 13.69
N ASP A 706 48.33 -47.81 13.57
CA ASP A 706 47.00 -48.22 13.09
C ASP A 706 46.56 -47.41 11.86
N ALA A 707 46.74 -48.00 10.68
CA ALA A 707 46.18 -47.49 9.41
C ALA A 707 44.65 -47.26 9.47
N ASP A 708 43.97 -47.80 10.48
CA ASP A 708 42.53 -47.68 10.73
C ASP A 708 42.11 -46.41 11.51
N THR A 709 43.08 -45.66 12.08
CA THR A 709 42.79 -44.54 13.00
C THR A 709 43.26 -43.17 12.51
N PHE A 710 44.11 -43.11 11.48
CA PHE A 710 44.61 -41.87 10.91
C PHE A 710 44.64 -41.92 9.39
N SER A 711 44.09 -40.90 8.74
CA SER A 711 44.29 -40.65 7.32
C SER A 711 44.69 -39.20 7.06
N SER A 712 45.57 -39.03 6.07
CA SER A 712 46.00 -37.72 5.59
C SER A 712 45.75 -37.65 4.09
N HIS A 713 45.10 -36.58 3.66
CA HIS A 713 44.69 -36.37 2.28
C HIS A 713 45.07 -34.96 1.82
N VAL A 714 45.39 -34.82 0.55
CA VAL A 714 45.57 -33.52 -0.13
C VAL A 714 44.45 -33.35 -1.14
N LEU A 715 43.69 -32.25 -1.03
CA LEU A 715 42.64 -31.90 -1.98
C LEU A 715 43.19 -30.95 -3.04
N LYS A 716 42.82 -31.19 -4.30
CA LYS A 716 43.03 -30.22 -5.38
C LYS A 716 41.80 -30.08 -6.26
N SER A 717 41.42 -28.83 -6.53
CA SER A 717 40.38 -28.52 -7.50
C SER A 717 40.96 -28.53 -8.92
N THR A 718 40.27 -29.23 -9.82
CA THR A 718 40.58 -29.27 -11.26
C THR A 718 39.40 -28.70 -12.07
N ASN A 719 39.58 -28.53 -13.38
CA ASN A 719 38.48 -28.20 -14.30
C ASN A 719 37.41 -29.32 -14.38
N ARG A 720 37.68 -30.50 -13.83
CA ARG A 720 36.80 -31.65 -13.77
C ARG A 720 36.45 -32.04 -12.33
N GLY A 721 36.56 -31.11 -11.38
CA GLY A 721 36.15 -31.28 -10.00
C GLY A 721 37.30 -31.52 -9.02
N ILE A 722 36.96 -31.78 -7.76
CA ILE A 722 37.92 -32.04 -6.68
C ILE A 722 38.51 -33.45 -6.83
N VAL A 723 39.83 -33.53 -6.81
CA VAL A 723 40.62 -34.77 -6.75
C VAL A 723 41.28 -34.85 -5.37
N ILE A 724 41.33 -36.06 -4.80
CA ILE A 724 41.83 -36.32 -3.45
C ILE A 724 43.02 -37.28 -3.55
N GLN A 725 44.14 -36.90 -2.96
CA GLN A 725 45.36 -37.71 -2.95
C GLN A 725 45.67 -38.15 -1.52
N ASN A 726 45.79 -39.47 -1.28
CA ASN A 726 46.19 -40.00 0.02
C ASN A 726 47.69 -39.78 0.26
N PHE A 727 48.04 -39.21 1.41
CA PHE A 727 49.41 -38.95 1.85
C PHE A 727 49.75 -39.92 2.99
N GLY A 728 50.75 -40.80 2.79
CA GLY A 728 51.17 -41.82 3.77
C GLY A 728 50.87 -43.28 3.42
N VAL A 729 50.34 -43.56 2.21
CA VAL A 729 50.12 -44.92 1.69
C VAL A 729 51.24 -45.28 0.69
N SER A 730 51.79 -46.50 0.77
CA SER A 730 52.81 -46.99 -0.18
C SER A 730 52.31 -46.92 -1.63
N TYR A 731 53.18 -46.57 -2.59
CA TYR A 731 52.76 -46.45 -4.00
C TYR A 731 52.19 -47.76 -4.54
N SER A 732 52.69 -48.92 -4.09
CA SER A 732 52.13 -50.23 -4.42
C SER A 732 50.67 -50.37 -4.00
N GLN A 733 50.31 -49.93 -2.79
CA GLN A 733 48.93 -49.99 -2.31
C GLN A 733 48.04 -49.03 -3.09
N LYS A 734 48.53 -47.82 -3.41
CA LYS A 734 47.79 -46.87 -4.27
C LYS A 734 47.50 -47.43 -5.67
N ILE A 735 48.42 -48.21 -6.24
CA ILE A 735 48.22 -48.88 -7.54
C ILE A 735 47.20 -50.02 -7.41
N LYS A 736 47.23 -50.80 -6.33
CA LYS A 736 46.21 -51.84 -6.04
C LYS A 736 44.82 -51.24 -5.88
N ASP A 737 44.68 -50.20 -5.06
CA ASP A 737 43.40 -49.50 -4.84
C ASP A 737 42.84 -48.94 -6.17
N ALA A 738 43.71 -48.42 -7.05
CA ALA A 738 43.33 -47.96 -8.37
C ALA A 738 42.87 -49.11 -9.29
N PHE A 739 43.50 -50.29 -9.24
CA PHE A 739 43.02 -51.46 -9.98
C PHE A 739 41.66 -51.95 -9.49
N GLU A 740 41.35 -51.88 -8.19
CA GLU A 740 40.05 -52.32 -7.66
C GLU A 740 38.86 -51.51 -8.23
N VAL A 741 39.11 -50.24 -8.56
CA VAL A 741 38.11 -49.33 -9.14
C VAL A 741 38.28 -49.15 -10.65
N TYR A 742 39.12 -49.98 -11.30
CA TYR A 742 39.45 -49.91 -12.73
C TYR A 742 40.00 -48.55 -13.20
N ASP A 743 40.65 -47.79 -12.31
CA ASP A 743 41.31 -46.53 -12.65
C ASP A 743 42.74 -46.77 -13.16
N ILE A 744 42.82 -47.25 -14.41
CA ILE A 744 44.08 -47.59 -15.11
C ILE A 744 45.01 -46.37 -15.23
N ARG A 745 44.44 -45.15 -15.32
CA ARG A 745 45.23 -43.91 -15.44
C ARG A 745 45.95 -43.64 -14.13
N GLN A 746 45.23 -43.70 -13.02
CA GLN A 746 45.79 -43.45 -11.70
C GLN A 746 46.84 -44.54 -11.33
N ALA A 747 46.57 -45.79 -11.70
CA ALA A 747 47.52 -46.90 -11.57
C ALA A 747 48.84 -46.65 -12.34
N LEU A 748 48.77 -46.18 -13.59
CA LEU A 748 49.97 -45.90 -14.40
C LEU A 748 50.77 -44.69 -13.89
N VAL A 749 50.10 -43.63 -13.43
CA VAL A 749 50.74 -42.46 -12.84
C VAL A 749 51.52 -42.86 -11.58
N TYR A 750 50.88 -43.61 -10.68
CA TYR A 750 51.56 -44.09 -9.47
C TYR A 750 52.66 -45.12 -9.79
N SER A 751 52.50 -45.92 -10.85
CA SER A 751 53.54 -46.84 -11.34
C SER A 751 54.80 -46.08 -11.80
N ARG A 752 54.62 -44.97 -12.53
CA ARG A 752 55.74 -44.09 -12.93
C ARG A 752 56.42 -43.45 -11.74
N ILE A 753 55.64 -42.89 -10.81
CA ILE A 753 56.20 -42.22 -9.63
C ILE A 753 56.97 -43.21 -8.76
N TRP A 754 56.46 -44.43 -8.62
CA TRP A 754 57.16 -45.48 -7.90
C TRP A 754 58.47 -45.86 -8.60
N PHE A 755 58.47 -46.05 -9.92
CA PHE A 755 59.69 -46.26 -10.71
C PHE A 755 60.72 -45.15 -10.50
N GLU A 756 60.32 -43.90 -10.70
CA GLU A 756 61.20 -42.72 -10.57
C GLU A 756 61.77 -42.60 -9.15
N THR A 757 60.94 -42.86 -8.13
CA THR A 757 61.37 -42.86 -6.72
C THR A 757 62.40 -43.95 -6.45
N MET A 758 62.15 -45.19 -6.90
CA MET A 758 63.09 -46.30 -6.74
C MET A 758 64.43 -46.01 -7.41
N VAL A 759 64.42 -45.44 -8.61
CA VAL A 759 65.63 -45.09 -9.36
C VAL A 759 66.43 -44.00 -8.65
N ASN A 760 65.75 -42.95 -8.15
CA ASN A 760 66.42 -41.88 -7.40
C ASN A 760 67.00 -42.39 -6.08
N GLU A 761 66.25 -43.22 -5.33
CA GLU A 761 66.77 -43.86 -4.13
C GLU A 761 68.00 -44.73 -4.44
N TYR A 762 67.96 -45.50 -5.53
CA TYR A 762 69.11 -46.28 -6.00
C TYR A 762 70.31 -45.39 -6.33
N CYS A 763 70.10 -44.28 -7.05
CA CYS A 763 71.17 -43.30 -7.33
C CYS A 763 71.79 -42.73 -6.06
N VAL A 764 70.97 -42.36 -5.07
CA VAL A 764 71.44 -41.82 -3.78
C VAL A 764 72.21 -42.87 -2.99
N ASN A 765 71.65 -44.08 -2.86
CA ASN A 765 72.25 -45.15 -2.07
C ASN A 765 73.55 -45.69 -2.68
N ASN A 766 73.71 -45.61 -4.01
CA ASN A 766 74.90 -46.06 -4.73
C ASN A 766 75.81 -44.90 -5.18
N GLU A 767 75.59 -43.68 -4.67
CA GLU A 767 76.42 -42.50 -4.94
C GLU A 767 76.64 -42.20 -6.44
N ILE A 768 75.62 -42.42 -7.27
CA ILE A 768 75.71 -42.25 -8.73
C ILE A 768 75.87 -40.77 -9.08
N GLN A 769 76.94 -40.46 -9.83
CA GLN A 769 77.25 -39.11 -10.27
C GLN A 769 76.63 -38.81 -11.65
N VAL A 770 75.89 -37.70 -11.74
CA VAL A 770 75.27 -37.22 -12.99
C VAL A 770 75.78 -35.82 -13.32
N THR A 771 76.28 -35.63 -14.54
CA THR A 771 76.80 -34.33 -15.02
C THR A 771 75.68 -33.52 -15.68
N THR A 772 75.49 -32.27 -15.26
CA THR A 772 74.52 -31.33 -15.86
C THR A 772 75.21 -30.12 -16.52
N ARG A 773 74.46 -29.38 -17.36
CA ARG A 773 74.90 -28.16 -18.05
C ARG A 773 73.95 -27.01 -17.75
N PHE A 774 74.49 -25.80 -17.58
CA PHE A 774 73.68 -24.59 -17.43
C PHE A 774 72.89 -24.29 -18.71
N THR A 775 71.59 -23.98 -18.58
CA THR A 775 70.73 -23.65 -19.73
C THR A 775 70.05 -22.28 -19.56
N SER A 776 69.90 -21.55 -20.66
CA SER A 776 69.29 -20.21 -20.68
C SER A 776 67.78 -20.20 -20.34
N ARG A 777 67.11 -21.36 -20.38
CA ARG A 777 65.69 -21.52 -19.98
C ARG A 777 65.45 -21.34 -18.48
N GLN A 778 66.49 -21.40 -17.64
CA GLN A 778 66.37 -21.47 -16.18
C GLN A 778 66.73 -20.18 -15.44
N LEU A 779 67.04 -19.08 -16.15
CA LEU A 779 67.39 -17.78 -15.56
C LEU A 779 66.34 -17.18 -14.61
N LYS A 780 65.12 -17.75 -14.54
CA LYS A 780 64.00 -17.29 -13.69
C LYS A 780 63.62 -18.27 -12.56
N LYS A 781 64.36 -19.37 -12.36
CA LYS A 781 64.10 -20.35 -11.29
C LYS A 781 65.17 -20.25 -10.19
N ASP A 782 64.80 -20.62 -8.96
CA ASP A 782 65.67 -20.53 -7.78
C ASP A 782 66.84 -21.53 -7.77
N ASN A 783 66.90 -22.48 -8.73
CA ASN A 783 67.96 -23.47 -8.85
C ASN A 783 68.48 -23.54 -10.29
N TRP A 784 69.79 -23.36 -10.49
CA TRP A 784 70.42 -23.19 -11.82
C TRP A 784 70.94 -24.50 -12.45
N LEU A 785 70.84 -25.60 -11.72
CA LEU A 785 71.26 -26.94 -12.12
C LEU A 785 70.03 -27.84 -12.20
N GLU A 786 69.73 -28.39 -13.38
CA GLU A 786 68.65 -29.37 -13.60
C GLU A 786 69.25 -30.69 -14.08
N ILE A 787 68.93 -31.78 -13.40
CA ILE A 787 69.43 -33.11 -13.74
C ILE A 787 68.48 -33.71 -14.79
N SER A 788 69.00 -34.14 -15.94
CA SER A 788 68.19 -34.83 -16.95
C SER A 788 67.84 -36.25 -16.48
N LEU A 789 66.55 -36.61 -16.57
CA LEU A 789 66.09 -37.98 -16.31
C LEU A 789 66.76 -38.99 -17.25
N GLU A 790 67.00 -38.62 -18.52
CA GLU A 790 67.68 -39.49 -19.48
C GLU A 790 69.13 -39.77 -19.09
N ALA A 791 69.85 -38.73 -18.69
CA ALA A 791 71.23 -38.87 -18.22
C ALA A 791 71.29 -39.72 -16.94
N THR A 792 70.31 -39.55 -16.06
CA THR A 792 70.16 -40.34 -14.83
C THR A 792 69.89 -41.81 -15.16
N TYR A 793 68.94 -42.11 -16.05
CA TYR A 793 68.61 -43.49 -16.43
C TYR A 793 69.72 -44.18 -17.22
N ALA A 794 70.48 -43.44 -18.04
CA ALA A 794 71.65 -43.99 -18.71
C ALA A 794 72.72 -44.43 -17.70
N LYS A 795 72.98 -43.62 -16.67
CA LYS A 795 73.92 -43.96 -15.60
C LYS A 795 73.46 -45.12 -14.72
N VAL A 796 72.16 -45.21 -14.45
CA VAL A 796 71.59 -46.35 -13.74
C VAL A 796 71.68 -47.62 -14.57
N ALA A 797 71.39 -47.57 -15.88
CA ALA A 797 71.56 -48.71 -16.78
C ALA A 797 73.03 -49.18 -16.85
N GLU A 798 73.99 -48.26 -16.92
CA GLU A 798 75.44 -48.58 -16.84
C GLU A 798 75.79 -49.27 -15.52
N SER A 799 75.23 -48.79 -14.40
CA SER A 799 75.47 -49.35 -13.06
C SER A 799 74.88 -50.76 -12.87
N LEU A 800 73.83 -51.13 -13.61
CA LEU A 800 73.14 -52.41 -13.45
C LEU A 800 73.75 -53.57 -14.27
N GLY A 801 74.72 -53.29 -15.15
CA GLY A 801 75.50 -54.32 -15.85
C GLY A 801 74.66 -55.21 -16.79
N GLU A 802 74.60 -56.53 -16.50
CA GLU A 802 73.82 -57.49 -17.30
C GLU A 802 72.33 -57.58 -16.87
N ASN A 803 71.97 -57.03 -15.72
CA ASN A 803 70.61 -57.12 -15.13
C ASN A 803 69.68 -55.96 -15.55
N VAL A 804 69.81 -55.47 -16.78
CA VAL A 804 69.06 -54.28 -17.24
C VAL A 804 67.74 -54.62 -17.92
N THR A 805 67.36 -55.91 -18.03
CA THR A 805 66.18 -56.35 -18.78
C THR A 805 64.87 -55.76 -18.22
N THR A 806 64.62 -55.90 -16.92
CA THR A 806 63.45 -55.32 -16.24
C THR A 806 63.49 -53.80 -16.24
N PHE A 807 64.66 -53.20 -16.00
CA PHE A 807 64.84 -51.76 -16.02
C PHE A 807 64.58 -51.16 -17.41
N ASN A 808 65.10 -51.78 -18.48
CA ASN A 808 64.88 -51.34 -19.86
C ASN A 808 63.43 -51.56 -20.31
N PHE A 809 62.77 -52.64 -19.86
CA PHE A 809 61.35 -52.84 -20.11
C PHE A 809 60.53 -51.68 -19.51
N LEU A 810 60.71 -51.39 -18.22
CA LEU A 810 60.04 -50.30 -17.54
C LEU A 810 60.40 -48.94 -18.16
N LYS A 811 61.68 -48.72 -18.44
CA LYS A 811 62.16 -47.51 -19.13
C LYS A 811 61.51 -47.34 -20.50
N ASN A 812 61.36 -48.38 -21.31
CA ASN A 812 60.85 -48.24 -22.68
C ASN A 812 59.31 -48.21 -22.75
N ASP A 813 58.60 -48.93 -21.87
CA ASP A 813 57.13 -48.99 -21.84
C ASP A 813 56.49 -47.90 -20.97
N LEU A 814 57.06 -47.54 -19.81
CA LEU A 814 56.59 -46.36 -19.06
C LEU A 814 56.98 -45.05 -19.77
N ILE A 815 58.09 -45.04 -20.51
CA ILE A 815 58.66 -43.86 -21.18
C ILE A 815 58.65 -44.03 -22.71
N ASN A 816 57.48 -44.23 -23.31
CA ASN A 816 57.34 -44.01 -24.75
C ASN A 816 57.47 -42.49 -25.03
N TRP A 817 58.70 -42.09 -25.38
CA TRP A 817 59.25 -40.73 -25.31
C TRP A 817 58.54 -39.68 -26.17
N GLY A 818 57.88 -40.08 -27.25
CA GLY A 818 57.24 -39.15 -28.20
C GLY A 818 55.98 -38.45 -27.69
N ALA A 819 55.30 -39.00 -26.68
CA ALA A 819 54.02 -38.48 -26.17
C ALA A 819 54.15 -37.78 -24.80
N GLN A 820 55.26 -37.97 -24.08
CA GLN A 820 55.40 -37.57 -22.68
C GLN A 820 56.44 -36.46 -22.42
N ASN A 821 56.96 -35.82 -23.48
CA ASN A 821 58.07 -34.88 -23.34
C ASN A 821 57.60 -33.43 -23.08
N GLN A 822 57.55 -33.04 -21.81
CA GLN A 822 57.76 -31.66 -21.38
C GLN A 822 58.70 -31.65 -20.17
N GLU A 823 59.99 -31.41 -20.43
CA GLU A 823 61.14 -31.43 -19.52
C GLU A 823 61.13 -30.36 -18.40
N HIS A 824 59.97 -29.94 -17.88
CA HIS A 824 59.90 -28.81 -16.94
C HIS A 824 59.01 -29.04 -15.72
N HIS A 825 59.10 -30.21 -15.07
CA HIS A 825 58.42 -30.44 -13.81
C HIS A 825 59.22 -31.37 -12.90
N ALA A 826 60.08 -30.80 -12.05
CA ALA A 826 60.51 -31.50 -10.85
C ALA A 826 59.27 -31.70 -9.96
N PHE A 827 58.87 -32.96 -9.76
CA PHE A 827 57.74 -33.38 -8.91
C PHE A 827 56.38 -32.76 -9.24
N ASP A 828 55.84 -33.02 -10.45
CA ASP A 828 54.48 -32.58 -10.78
C ASP A 828 53.62 -33.66 -11.45
N GLU A 829 52.56 -34.09 -10.77
CA GLU A 829 51.53 -35.01 -11.29
C GLU A 829 50.57 -34.34 -12.30
N TYR A 830 50.74 -33.04 -12.63
CA TYR A 830 49.82 -32.26 -13.48
C TYR A 830 50.00 -32.38 -14.99
N ASN A 831 50.78 -33.34 -15.50
CA ASN A 831 50.85 -33.58 -16.95
C ASN A 831 49.66 -34.44 -17.44
N TYR A 832 48.65 -33.76 -17.98
CA TYR A 832 47.35 -34.33 -18.42
C TYR A 832 47.37 -35.11 -19.76
N ASN A 833 48.50 -35.21 -20.44
CA ASN A 833 48.60 -35.93 -21.71
C ASN A 833 49.30 -37.28 -21.52
N PHE A 834 48.61 -38.22 -20.89
CA PHE A 834 48.96 -39.65 -21.01
C PHE A 834 48.16 -40.27 -22.16
N SER A 835 48.88 -40.82 -23.13
CA SER A 835 48.35 -41.50 -24.32
C SER A 835 47.33 -42.59 -23.96
N HIS A 836 46.23 -42.66 -24.72
CA HIS A 836 45.19 -43.71 -24.67
C HIS A 836 45.65 -45.07 -25.20
N SER A 837 46.94 -45.39 -25.14
CA SER A 837 47.51 -46.54 -25.86
C SER A 837 47.74 -47.79 -25.00
N THR A 838 47.62 -47.73 -23.67
CA THR A 838 47.91 -48.86 -22.78
C THR A 838 46.66 -49.54 -22.20
N THR A 839 46.62 -50.87 -22.29
CA THR A 839 45.53 -51.73 -21.79
C THR A 839 45.71 -52.06 -20.30
N SER A 840 44.64 -52.52 -19.62
CA SER A 840 44.71 -52.97 -18.22
C SER A 840 45.76 -54.08 -18.01
N VAL A 841 45.93 -54.96 -18.99
CA VAL A 841 46.92 -56.05 -18.97
C VAL A 841 48.35 -55.51 -19.04
N GLU A 842 48.60 -54.50 -19.86
CA GLU A 842 49.92 -53.85 -19.96
C GLU A 842 50.27 -53.10 -18.67
N VAL A 843 49.33 -52.38 -18.07
CA VAL A 843 49.56 -51.68 -16.79
C VAL A 843 49.77 -52.67 -15.63
N GLN A 844 49.08 -53.81 -15.65
CA GLN A 844 49.32 -54.90 -14.69
C GLN A 844 50.71 -55.52 -14.88
N SER A 845 51.16 -55.74 -16.12
CA SER A 845 52.52 -56.18 -16.42
C SER A 845 53.58 -55.19 -15.92
N ILE A 846 53.35 -53.88 -16.11
CA ILE A 846 54.20 -52.82 -15.56
C ILE A 846 54.26 -52.92 -14.03
N TYR A 847 53.11 -53.05 -13.37
CA TYR A 847 53.03 -53.19 -11.91
C TYR A 847 53.80 -54.42 -11.39
N GLU A 848 53.70 -55.56 -12.06
CA GLU A 848 54.50 -56.76 -11.73
C GLU A 848 56.00 -56.49 -11.88
N LYS A 849 56.43 -55.86 -12.97
CA LYS A 849 57.84 -55.54 -13.23
C LYS A 849 58.41 -54.51 -12.27
N LEU A 850 57.59 -53.62 -11.70
CA LEU A 850 58.03 -52.69 -10.67
C LEU A 850 58.43 -53.41 -9.37
N TRP A 851 57.69 -54.44 -8.97
CA TRP A 851 58.08 -55.27 -7.84
C TRP A 851 59.36 -56.05 -8.11
N VAL A 852 59.52 -56.57 -9.33
CA VAL A 852 60.77 -57.24 -9.74
C VAL A 852 61.95 -56.28 -9.68
N LEU A 853 61.78 -55.03 -10.14
CA LEU A 853 62.83 -54.01 -10.04
C LEU A 853 63.10 -53.60 -8.59
N GLU A 854 62.07 -53.44 -7.75
CA GLU A 854 62.23 -53.14 -6.33
C GLU A 854 63.03 -54.23 -5.61
N ALA A 855 62.78 -55.49 -5.98
CA ALA A 855 63.55 -56.62 -5.46
C ALA A 855 64.98 -56.68 -6.03
N GLN A 856 65.21 -56.27 -7.28
CA GLN A 856 66.56 -56.12 -7.82
C GLN A 856 67.37 -55.05 -7.05
N PHE A 857 66.73 -53.95 -6.64
CA PHE A 857 67.40 -52.89 -5.88
C PHE A 857 67.52 -53.21 -4.38
N LYS A 858 66.54 -53.91 -3.80
CA LYS A 858 66.43 -54.23 -2.36
C LYS A 858 65.97 -55.68 -2.15
N PRO A 859 66.81 -56.70 -2.43
CA PRO A 859 66.36 -58.08 -2.52
C PRO A 859 65.83 -58.66 -1.21
N THR A 860 66.53 -58.45 -0.10
CA THR A 860 66.14 -59.01 1.21
C THR A 860 64.85 -58.39 1.76
N GLU A 861 64.76 -57.05 1.73
CA GLU A 861 63.62 -56.32 2.29
C GLU A 861 62.33 -56.54 1.48
N THR A 862 62.43 -56.52 0.14
CA THR A 862 61.27 -56.67 -0.76
C THR A 862 60.73 -58.10 -0.75
N VAL A 863 61.60 -59.12 -0.74
CA VAL A 863 61.17 -60.53 -0.67
C VAL A 863 60.52 -60.86 0.68
N GLU A 864 61.04 -60.33 1.79
CA GLU A 864 60.37 -60.47 3.08
C GLU A 864 58.98 -59.82 3.10
N LYS A 865 58.86 -58.62 2.52
CA LYS A 865 57.60 -57.88 2.41
C LYS A 865 56.56 -58.66 1.59
N LEU A 866 56.95 -59.19 0.43
CA LEU A 866 56.07 -59.99 -0.44
C LEU A 866 55.63 -61.31 0.23
N ASN A 867 56.54 -62.00 0.92
CA ASN A 867 56.21 -63.22 1.64
C ASN A 867 55.27 -62.98 2.84
N ARG A 868 55.43 -61.86 3.56
CA ARG A 868 54.50 -61.47 4.63
C ARG A 868 53.10 -61.20 4.07
N GLU A 869 53.01 -60.46 2.96
CA GLU A 869 51.73 -60.15 2.33
C GLU A 869 51.03 -61.41 1.79
N LYS A 870 51.78 -62.33 1.18
CA LYS A 870 51.28 -63.64 0.77
C LYS A 870 50.73 -64.45 1.95
N SER A 871 51.45 -64.49 3.07
CA SER A 871 51.03 -65.22 4.27
C SER A 871 49.69 -64.70 4.83
N GLU A 872 49.49 -63.38 4.84
CA GLU A 872 48.23 -62.76 5.30
C GLU A 872 47.04 -63.08 4.37
N LEU A 873 47.27 -63.05 3.05
CA LEU A 873 46.23 -63.46 2.09
C LEU A 873 45.90 -64.96 2.20
N GLU A 874 46.88 -65.82 2.43
CA GLU A 874 46.65 -67.26 2.67
C GLU A 874 45.86 -67.53 3.95
N LYS A 875 46.09 -66.76 5.03
CA LYS A 875 45.26 -66.81 6.24
C LYS A 875 43.83 -66.38 5.96
N THR A 876 43.67 -65.29 5.21
CA THR A 876 42.36 -64.74 4.82
C THR A 876 41.58 -65.71 3.95
N LYS A 877 42.24 -66.34 2.96
CA LYS A 877 41.68 -67.41 2.12
C LYS A 877 41.18 -68.57 2.97
N ARG A 878 42.01 -69.09 3.89
CA ARG A 878 41.62 -70.19 4.79
C ARG A 878 40.38 -69.85 5.60
N ARG A 879 40.31 -68.64 6.15
CA ARG A 879 39.14 -68.16 6.91
C ARG A 879 37.89 -68.05 6.05
N LEU A 880 37.99 -67.48 4.85
CA LEU A 880 36.85 -67.33 3.94
C LEU A 880 36.33 -68.68 3.43
N VAL A 881 37.23 -69.60 3.07
CA VAL A 881 36.87 -70.97 2.69
C VAL A 881 36.14 -71.65 3.85
N GLN A 882 36.67 -71.59 5.08
CA GLN A 882 36.02 -72.19 6.25
C GLN A 882 34.61 -71.63 6.52
N ILE A 883 34.42 -70.33 6.32
CA ILE A 883 33.10 -69.68 6.46
C ILE A 883 32.14 -70.15 5.36
N LEU A 884 32.60 -70.21 4.10
CA LEU A 884 31.79 -70.59 2.95
C LEU A 884 31.51 -72.10 2.86
N SER A 885 32.34 -72.93 3.50
CA SER A 885 32.11 -74.38 3.66
C SER A 885 31.13 -74.72 4.78
N ASN A 886 30.72 -73.76 5.61
CA ASN A 886 29.74 -73.97 6.65
C ASN A 886 28.31 -73.84 6.08
N GLU A 887 27.65 -74.97 5.84
CA GLU A 887 26.30 -75.04 5.26
C GLU A 887 25.28 -74.21 6.06
N ASN A 888 25.37 -74.23 7.39
CA ASN A 888 24.48 -73.48 8.27
C ASN A 888 24.63 -71.96 8.11
N PHE A 889 25.82 -71.47 7.77
CA PHE A 889 26.05 -70.05 7.45
C PHE A 889 25.49 -69.71 6.07
N VAL A 890 25.75 -70.54 5.05
CA VAL A 890 25.32 -70.30 3.67
C VAL A 890 23.80 -70.32 3.55
N GLU A 891 23.10 -71.17 4.30
CA GLU A 891 21.63 -71.27 4.24
C GLU A 891 20.91 -70.19 5.04
N LYS A 892 21.47 -69.74 6.18
CA LYS A 892 20.80 -68.78 7.08
C LYS A 892 21.18 -67.33 6.83
N ALA A 893 22.36 -67.06 6.28
CA ALA A 893 22.78 -65.71 5.99
C ALA A 893 22.04 -65.17 4.75
N ARG A 894 21.83 -63.84 4.70
CA ARG A 894 21.25 -63.19 3.51
C ARG A 894 22.13 -63.48 2.29
N HIS A 895 21.51 -63.72 1.14
CA HIS A 895 22.19 -64.04 -0.12
C HIS A 895 23.30 -63.04 -0.46
N GLU A 896 23.06 -61.75 -0.24
CA GLU A 896 24.03 -60.66 -0.47
C GLU A 896 25.30 -60.83 0.38
N VAL A 897 25.17 -61.29 1.62
CA VAL A 897 26.30 -61.51 2.54
C VAL A 897 27.11 -62.72 2.10
N VAL A 898 26.44 -63.80 1.69
CA VAL A 898 27.11 -64.99 1.14
C VAL A 898 27.83 -64.65 -0.16
N GLN A 899 27.18 -63.89 -1.05
CA GLN A 899 27.77 -63.45 -2.31
C GLN A 899 28.99 -62.55 -2.09
N ALA A 900 28.91 -61.57 -1.18
CA ALA A 900 30.04 -60.72 -0.83
C ALA A 900 31.25 -61.51 -0.29
N ARG A 901 31.01 -62.60 0.45
CA ARG A 901 32.09 -63.50 0.92
C ARG A 901 32.70 -64.31 -0.22
N ARG A 902 31.91 -64.75 -1.20
CA ARG A 902 32.39 -65.41 -2.42
C ARG A 902 33.20 -64.46 -3.31
N ASP A 903 32.72 -63.24 -3.49
CA ASP A 903 33.43 -62.21 -4.25
C ASP A 903 34.76 -61.85 -3.58
N ASN A 904 34.77 -61.76 -2.25
CA ASN A 904 36.00 -61.55 -1.49
C ASN A 904 36.98 -62.73 -1.61
N LEU A 905 36.50 -63.97 -1.59
CA LEU A 905 37.34 -65.15 -1.82
C LEU A 905 37.97 -65.11 -3.23
N SER A 906 37.19 -64.77 -4.26
CA SER A 906 37.70 -64.61 -5.63
C SER A 906 38.78 -63.53 -5.73
N LYS A 907 38.63 -62.40 -5.02
CA LYS A 907 39.65 -61.34 -4.97
C LYS A 907 40.94 -61.80 -4.28
N VAL A 908 40.81 -62.52 -3.16
CA VAL A 908 41.96 -63.08 -2.44
C VAL A 908 42.71 -64.10 -3.31
N ASP A 909 41.99 -64.93 -4.07
CA ASP A 909 42.59 -65.86 -5.02
C ASP A 909 43.38 -65.14 -6.12
N SER A 910 42.80 -64.13 -6.76
CA SER A 910 43.50 -63.32 -7.77
C SER A 910 44.71 -62.58 -7.20
N GLY A 911 44.64 -62.10 -5.95
CA GLY A 911 45.75 -61.46 -5.26
C GLY A 911 46.91 -62.42 -4.95
N LEU A 912 46.59 -63.67 -4.57
CA LEU A 912 47.60 -64.72 -4.36
C LEU A 912 48.27 -65.15 -5.65
N ASP A 913 47.51 -65.31 -6.74
CA ASP A 913 48.06 -65.64 -8.06
C ASP A 913 49.04 -64.57 -8.54
N LEU A 914 48.69 -63.29 -8.35
CA LEU A 914 49.56 -62.16 -8.69
C LEU A 914 50.85 -62.16 -7.86
N LEU A 915 50.76 -62.36 -6.54
CA LEU A 915 51.95 -62.41 -5.67
C LEU A 915 52.85 -63.61 -6.00
N ASN A 916 52.28 -64.78 -6.30
CA ASN A 916 53.05 -65.95 -6.72
C ASN A 916 53.80 -65.66 -8.03
N LYS A 917 53.12 -65.07 -9.02
CA LYS A 917 53.71 -64.70 -10.30
C LYS A 917 54.84 -63.66 -10.15
N ILE A 918 54.74 -62.75 -9.18
CA ILE A 918 55.81 -61.78 -8.86
C ILE A 918 56.98 -62.50 -8.17
N LEU A 919 56.71 -63.33 -7.17
CA LEU A 919 57.73 -64.10 -6.43
C LEU A 919 58.46 -65.14 -7.30
N GLU A 920 57.87 -65.60 -8.40
CA GLU A 920 58.54 -66.46 -9.39
C GLU A 920 59.52 -65.70 -10.29
N GLN A 921 59.34 -64.38 -10.43
CA GLN A 921 60.17 -63.50 -11.27
C GLN A 921 61.25 -62.75 -10.48
N VAL A 922 61.10 -62.68 -9.16
CA VAL A 922 62.06 -62.13 -8.17
C VAL A 922 62.99 -63.23 -7.73
#